data_AF-A0A956NG30-F1
#
_entry.id   AF-A0A956NG30-F1
#
_cell.length_a   1.000
_cell.length_b   1.000
_cell.length_c   1.000
_cell.angle_alpha   90.00
_cell.angle_beta   90.00
_cell.angle_gamma   90.00
#
_symmetry.space_group_name_H-M   'P 1'
#
loop_
_entity.id
_entity.type
_entity.pdbx_description
1 polymer ?
#
loop_
_entity_poly.entity_id
_entity_poly.type
_entity_poly.pdbx_seq_one_letter_code
_entity_poly.pdbx_strand_id
1 'polypeptide(L)'
;MKDEKRKGSAHRKGKAPSQTPGRTQGQTQGQTTSRASRAKGIGMRDLALPIGVSALLTLILRIVYLTTTDNPFWRTLGLDLEIYDTWARHILEAPPFGGEPLGQAPFFPVVLSIAYRVLGADPVRALFAHLVPAVLATACVAWVAGKWKGAVAAWIAGVLLSIYGPAIFYTGVLLPPSWVLGLSALVLALGYRVVTGDAGVAGRIGTGLALGLLVWAQPVTLVLILPLIAFGLATPGGDGERGRGTAARGLRDRRPFWQVPADEAKSAWLGMAWILLGLALPLSVTFGYNASKGAPSLVALNGGINLYIGNGPEANGAYVRPSGMEENRDLLGMRLAMRMLQAERAAVRDGAAEAPGRTGGTDGSNAQTSGGAVPSSGRSGIGADGSTQSSADATIVVDRRSADRFWWNRATKEMTENPGRTASLFFRKLGFFFTNYEIPQVESLQYESRYAPLLRVPLPGMAVLVFGAALGALLFCRRDPVARWLVASALLLAIGVAVFFVTARFRMPVVPWMVVLTAGGLAEFWGIVRGRSPETGATYVSGATRPVAAWSFVAIAVVFGLISAFAPTGIVAGVSDGQYVFRQAVIAEKSGDTAGAMDGYRQALEIDPNLAKANVNLGTLLARQGKLDDARAHLERGVRLDPTSGIGHQNLGQLNEVQGRFDDAVREYAAAIEAEPDLVSARESAAYLLHTMGRIDESRLQLQEILQKVRKGSPPELRAGTLFSLGAERRSAVPQLVKEGARPDWWASSDLLQADVLLAQRQIQAAADLYRKVLADPTVAPYAQAILTQLEASGVVK
;
A
#
# COMPACT_ATOMS: atom_id res chain seq x y z
N MET A 1 -10.05 6.83 103.46
CA MET A 1 -9.92 5.36 103.59
C MET A 1 -10.69 4.76 102.41
N LYS A 2 -9.98 4.38 101.36
CA LYS A 2 -9.59 3.00 100.99
C LYS A 2 -10.65 2.36 100.08
N ASP A 3 -10.36 2.22 98.79
CA ASP A 3 -9.90 0.98 98.12
C ASP A 3 -11.12 0.18 97.61
N GLU A 4 -11.17 -0.58 96.52
CA GLU A 4 -10.28 -0.91 95.42
C GLU A 4 -11.13 -1.59 94.31
N LYS A 5 -10.69 -1.45 93.05
CA LYS A 5 -10.66 -2.44 91.95
C LYS A 5 -11.62 -3.67 91.86
N ARG A 6 -12.12 -3.79 90.61
CA ARG A 6 -12.05 -4.92 89.66
C ARG A 6 -13.11 -6.05 89.63
N LYS A 7 -13.51 -6.29 88.36
CA LYS A 7 -13.81 -7.56 87.64
C LYS A 7 -15.22 -8.20 87.77
N GLY A 8 -15.90 -8.26 86.62
CA GLY A 8 -16.08 -9.53 85.90
C GLY A 8 -17.45 -10.22 85.93
N SER A 9 -18.08 -10.24 84.74
CA SER A 9 -18.75 -11.40 84.13
C SER A 9 -20.16 -11.86 84.59
N ALA A 10 -21.11 -11.57 83.70
CA ALA A 10 -22.14 -12.47 83.14
C ALA A 10 -23.27 -13.01 84.05
N HIS A 11 -24.48 -12.52 83.77
CA HIS A 11 -25.69 -13.34 83.86
C HIS A 11 -26.64 -13.05 82.69
N ARG A 12 -26.95 -14.13 81.97
CA ARG A 12 -27.82 -14.21 80.79
C ARG A 12 -29.17 -14.74 81.26
N LYS A 13 -30.26 -13.96 81.12
CA LYS A 13 -31.62 -14.50 81.04
C LYS A 13 -32.43 -13.65 80.06
N GLY A 14 -32.77 -14.25 78.92
CA GLY A 14 -33.79 -13.74 78.03
C GLY A 14 -35.17 -14.26 78.44
N LYS A 15 -36.19 -13.41 78.27
CA LYS A 15 -37.58 -13.80 78.01
C LYS A 15 -38.25 -12.65 77.23
N ALA A 16 -38.82 -13.01 76.09
CA ALA A 16 -39.54 -12.18 75.12
C ALA A 16 -41.04 -12.04 75.51
N PRO A 17 -41.98 -11.67 74.61
CA PRO A 17 -42.21 -10.41 73.89
C PRO A 17 -43.66 -9.87 74.08
N SER A 18 -43.96 -8.61 73.70
CA SER A 18 -45.29 -8.16 73.22
C SER A 18 -45.24 -6.64 72.93
N GLN A 19 -45.41 -6.25 71.66
CA GLN A 19 -46.62 -5.64 71.07
C GLN A 19 -46.92 -4.20 71.55
N THR A 20 -46.75 -3.29 70.60
CA THR A 20 -47.22 -1.89 70.45
C THR A 20 -48.74 -1.71 70.75
N PRO A 21 -49.33 -0.48 70.86
CA PRO A 21 -48.93 0.79 70.20
C PRO A 21 -49.14 2.10 71.01
N GLY A 22 -48.61 3.22 70.52
CA GLY A 22 -49.18 4.53 70.89
C GLY A 22 -48.24 5.74 70.79
N ARG A 23 -48.43 6.53 69.73
CA ARG A 23 -48.29 7.99 69.64
C ARG A 23 -47.01 8.66 70.20
N THR A 24 -46.26 9.26 69.28
CA THR A 24 -45.94 10.70 69.39
C THR A 24 -45.66 11.30 68.01
N GLN A 25 -46.51 12.26 67.63
CA GLN A 25 -46.14 13.44 66.86
C GLN A 25 -44.95 14.12 67.58
N GLY A 26 -43.99 14.78 66.96
CA GLY A 26 -43.70 15.04 65.57
C GLY A 26 -42.32 15.71 65.55
N GLN A 27 -41.50 15.38 64.57
CA GLN A 27 -40.38 16.22 64.16
C GLN A 27 -40.34 16.23 62.65
N THR A 28 -40.73 17.39 62.11
CA THR A 28 -40.45 17.86 60.76
C THR A 28 -38.97 17.70 60.43
N GLN A 29 -38.64 16.68 59.65
CA GLN A 29 -37.42 16.66 58.84
C GLN A 29 -37.82 16.61 57.38
N GLY A 30 -37.36 17.62 56.64
CA GLY A 30 -37.64 17.83 55.23
C GLY A 30 -37.32 16.59 54.41
N GLN A 31 -38.34 16.12 53.70
CA GLN A 31 -38.18 15.27 52.54
C GLN A 31 -37.42 16.05 51.47
N THR A 32 -36.09 16.02 51.53
CA THR A 32 -35.29 16.15 50.33
C THR A 32 -35.40 14.81 49.61
N THR A 33 -36.15 14.82 48.51
CA THR A 33 -36.25 13.71 47.55
C THR A 33 -34.89 13.44 46.93
N SER A 34 -34.00 12.77 47.66
CA SER A 34 -32.80 12.13 47.12
C SER A 34 -33.22 10.81 46.49
N ARG A 35 -33.95 10.88 45.38
CA ARG A 35 -34.04 9.77 44.43
C ARG A 35 -32.75 9.83 43.62
N ALA A 36 -31.64 9.39 44.23
CA ALA A 36 -30.40 9.14 43.52
C ALA A 36 -30.70 8.16 42.40
N SER A 37 -30.90 8.69 41.19
CA SER A 37 -31.10 7.92 39.98
C SER A 37 -29.86 7.06 39.78
N ARG A 38 -29.99 5.77 40.06
CA ARG A 38 -29.08 4.73 39.60
C ARG A 38 -28.86 4.98 38.11
N ALA A 39 -27.68 5.51 37.73
CA ALA A 39 -27.30 5.63 36.33
C ALA A 39 -27.24 4.20 35.79
N LYS A 40 -28.31 3.77 35.13
CA LYS A 40 -28.43 2.46 34.52
C LYS A 40 -27.41 2.44 33.38
N GLY A 41 -26.33 1.68 33.55
CA GLY A 41 -25.30 1.56 32.51
C GLY A 41 -25.94 1.15 31.19
N ILE A 42 -25.53 1.79 30.09
CA ILE A 42 -26.09 1.57 28.76
C ILE A 42 -25.91 0.11 28.36
N GLY A 43 -27.02 -0.62 28.26
CA GLY A 43 -27.05 -2.05 27.99
C GLY A 43 -26.90 -2.35 26.51
N MET A 44 -26.61 -3.61 26.17
CA MET A 44 -26.58 -4.04 24.77
C MET A 44 -27.93 -3.80 24.06
N ARG A 45 -29.05 -3.88 24.80
CA ARG A 45 -30.40 -3.63 24.29
C ARG A 45 -30.57 -2.20 23.76
N ASP A 46 -29.93 -1.22 24.40
CA ASP A 46 -30.00 0.19 24.00
C ASP A 46 -29.16 0.47 22.74
N LEU A 47 -28.18 -0.38 22.46
CA LEU A 47 -27.26 -0.26 21.32
C LEU A 47 -27.60 -1.20 20.16
N ALA A 48 -28.43 -2.22 20.38
CA ALA A 48 -28.75 -3.22 19.36
C ALA A 48 -29.35 -2.60 18.11
N LEU A 49 -30.28 -1.65 18.27
CA LEU A 49 -30.92 -0.96 17.15
C LEU A 49 -29.94 -0.10 16.34
N PRO A 50 -29.18 0.86 16.92
CA PRO A 50 -28.24 1.67 16.14
C PRO A 50 -27.17 0.82 15.44
N ILE A 51 -26.66 -0.22 16.12
CA ILE A 51 -25.67 -1.13 15.54
C ILE A 51 -26.29 -1.91 14.37
N GLY A 52 -27.45 -2.53 14.57
CA GLY A 52 -28.10 -3.37 13.57
C GLY A 52 -28.51 -2.58 12.32
N VAL A 53 -29.10 -1.39 12.49
CA VAL A 53 -29.52 -0.55 11.36
C VAL A 53 -28.31 0.01 10.62
N SER A 54 -27.26 0.44 11.32
CA SER A 54 -26.04 0.93 10.65
C SER A 54 -25.32 -0.20 9.91
N ALA A 55 -25.26 -1.40 10.48
CA ALA A 55 -24.71 -2.58 9.82
C ALA A 55 -25.49 -2.93 8.54
N LEU A 56 -26.82 -2.87 8.60
CA LEU A 56 -27.68 -3.11 7.43
C LEU A 56 -27.51 -2.03 6.36
N LEU A 57 -27.48 -0.75 6.76
CA LEU A 57 -27.21 0.37 5.85
C LEU A 57 -25.85 0.17 5.17
N THR A 58 -24.83 -0.21 5.94
CA THR A 58 -23.51 -0.52 5.41
C THR A 58 -23.59 -1.60 4.34
N LEU A 59 -24.22 -2.74 4.66
CA LEU A 59 -24.37 -3.85 3.75
C LEU A 59 -25.08 -3.44 2.44
N ILE A 60 -26.20 -2.71 2.55
CA ILE A 60 -26.99 -2.25 1.40
C ILE A 60 -26.14 -1.34 0.51
N LEU A 61 -25.49 -0.31 1.07
CA LEU A 61 -24.69 0.64 0.29
C LEU A 61 -23.55 -0.05 -0.45
N ARG A 62 -22.89 -1.03 0.18
CA ARG A 62 -21.79 -1.77 -0.47
C ARG A 62 -22.32 -2.75 -1.51
N ILE A 63 -23.44 -3.44 -1.28
CA ILE A 63 -24.04 -4.30 -2.31
C ILE A 63 -24.47 -3.46 -3.52
N VAL A 64 -25.11 -2.30 -3.31
CA VAL A 64 -25.45 -1.37 -4.38
C VAL A 64 -24.19 -0.97 -5.14
N TYR A 65 -23.15 -0.50 -4.45
CA TYR A 65 -21.86 -0.19 -5.09
C TYR A 65 -21.32 -1.36 -5.92
N LEU A 66 -21.29 -2.57 -5.35
CA LEU A 66 -20.73 -3.74 -6.03
C LEU A 66 -21.55 -4.23 -7.22
N THR A 67 -22.83 -3.87 -7.31
CA THR A 67 -23.75 -4.33 -8.36
C THR A 67 -24.03 -3.28 -9.44
N THR A 68 -23.81 -2.00 -9.15
CA THR A 68 -24.05 -0.89 -10.11
C THR A 68 -22.79 -0.43 -10.83
N THR A 69 -21.64 -1.06 -10.57
CA THR A 69 -20.36 -0.61 -11.11
C THR A 69 -20.03 -1.38 -12.39
N ASP A 70 -20.30 -0.76 -13.54
CA ASP A 70 -19.93 -1.28 -14.87
C ASP A 70 -18.48 -0.93 -15.26
N ASN A 71 -17.60 -0.86 -14.26
CA ASN A 71 -16.22 -0.45 -14.49
C ASN A 71 -15.46 -1.57 -15.23
N PRO A 72 -14.90 -1.31 -16.44
CA PRO A 72 -14.18 -2.32 -17.22
C PRO A 72 -12.93 -2.88 -16.51
N PHE A 73 -12.39 -2.18 -15.51
CA PHE A 73 -11.21 -2.57 -14.73
C PHE A 73 -11.50 -3.61 -13.65
N TRP A 74 -12.76 -3.98 -13.42
CA TRP A 74 -13.13 -5.04 -12.49
C TRP A 74 -12.73 -6.44 -12.94
N ARG A 75 -12.38 -6.63 -14.21
CA ARG A 75 -11.97 -7.94 -14.73
C ARG A 75 -10.48 -8.00 -15.09
N THR A 76 -9.83 -6.85 -15.19
CA THR A 76 -8.43 -6.75 -15.60
C THR A 76 -7.60 -6.26 -14.43
N LEU A 77 -6.93 -7.19 -13.74
CA LEU A 77 -6.07 -6.89 -12.61
C LEU A 77 -4.77 -6.22 -13.08
N GLY A 78 -4.28 -5.25 -12.32
CA GLY A 78 -2.95 -4.67 -12.52
C GLY A 78 -2.29 -4.28 -11.19
N LEU A 79 -0.97 -4.10 -11.21
CA LEU A 79 -0.15 -3.62 -10.07
C LEU A 79 -0.21 -4.55 -8.85
N ASP A 80 -0.40 -3.98 -7.66
CA ASP A 80 -0.52 -4.71 -6.39
C ASP A 80 -1.63 -5.79 -6.47
N LEU A 81 -2.72 -5.54 -7.22
CA LEU A 81 -3.84 -6.48 -7.34
C LEU A 81 -3.47 -7.75 -8.13
N GLU A 82 -2.67 -7.60 -9.20
CA GLU A 82 -2.16 -8.73 -9.98
C GLU A 82 -1.17 -9.57 -9.16
N ILE A 83 -0.32 -8.91 -8.35
CA ILE A 83 0.55 -9.59 -7.39
C ILE A 83 -0.27 -10.38 -6.38
N TYR A 84 -1.28 -9.75 -5.78
CA TYR A 84 -2.10 -10.39 -4.77
C TYR A 84 -2.90 -11.58 -5.32
N ASP A 85 -3.46 -11.46 -6.52
CA ASP A 85 -4.14 -12.58 -7.21
C ASP A 85 -3.17 -13.72 -7.52
N THR A 86 -2.03 -13.42 -8.15
CA THR A 86 -1.00 -14.42 -8.48
C THR A 86 -0.51 -15.14 -7.23
N TRP A 87 -0.24 -14.38 -6.17
CA TRP A 87 0.23 -14.93 -4.91
C TRP A 87 -0.85 -15.77 -4.22
N ALA A 88 -2.10 -15.33 -4.21
CA ALA A 88 -3.21 -16.10 -3.66
C ALA A 88 -3.44 -17.41 -4.43
N ARG A 89 -3.35 -17.39 -5.76
CA ARG A 89 -3.41 -18.61 -6.60
C ARG A 89 -2.25 -19.56 -6.29
N HIS A 90 -1.04 -19.03 -6.15
CA HIS A 90 0.11 -19.85 -5.77
C HIS A 90 -0.06 -20.53 -4.40
N ILE A 91 -0.64 -19.82 -3.42
CA ILE A 91 -0.98 -20.39 -2.11
C ILE A 91 -1.98 -21.56 -2.22
N LEU A 92 -2.90 -21.53 -3.20
CA LEU A 92 -3.84 -22.62 -3.44
C LEU A 92 -3.17 -23.88 -4.02
N GLU A 93 -2.13 -23.70 -4.83
CA GLU A 93 -1.42 -24.79 -5.52
C GLU A 93 -0.34 -25.43 -4.63
N ALA A 94 0.48 -24.62 -3.95
CA ALA A 94 1.61 -25.10 -3.16
C ALA A 94 1.87 -24.21 -1.93
N PRO A 95 1.42 -24.60 -0.72
CA PRO A 95 1.85 -23.97 0.52
C PRO A 95 3.34 -24.26 0.81
N PRO A 96 4.17 -23.34 1.37
CA PRO A 96 3.90 -21.96 1.79
C PRO A 96 4.60 -20.90 0.92
N PHE A 97 4.01 -19.70 0.82
CA PHE A 97 4.53 -18.36 0.40
C PHE A 97 5.63 -18.20 -0.70
N GLY A 98 6.16 -19.25 -1.31
CA GLY A 98 7.19 -19.23 -2.35
C GLY A 98 8.63 -19.56 -1.88
N GLY A 99 9.59 -19.21 -2.74
CA GLY A 99 11.03 -19.46 -2.51
C GLY A 99 11.75 -18.37 -1.71
N GLU A 100 11.29 -17.12 -1.83
CA GLU A 100 11.96 -15.90 -1.35
C GLU A 100 11.43 -15.42 0.02
N PRO A 101 12.20 -14.59 0.77
CA PRO A 101 11.69 -13.87 1.94
C PRO A 101 10.50 -12.96 1.63
N LEU A 102 9.59 -12.82 2.58
CA LEU A 102 8.43 -11.92 2.53
C LEU A 102 8.88 -10.46 2.69
N GLY A 103 8.92 -9.72 1.58
CA GLY A 103 9.08 -8.26 1.59
C GLY A 103 7.81 -7.47 1.31
N GLN A 104 6.64 -8.13 1.37
CA GLN A 104 5.32 -7.50 1.40
C GLN A 104 4.43 -8.22 2.41
N ALA A 105 3.49 -7.49 3.01
CA ALA A 105 2.54 -8.01 3.99
C ALA A 105 1.70 -9.16 3.39
N PRO A 106 1.83 -10.40 3.91
CA PRO A 106 1.18 -11.56 3.31
C PRO A 106 -0.28 -11.75 3.75
N PHE A 107 -0.78 -10.93 4.70
CA PHE A 107 -2.14 -11.01 5.22
C PHE A 107 -3.19 -11.09 4.11
N PHE A 108 -3.09 -10.16 3.15
CA PHE A 108 -4.11 -10.03 2.12
C PHE A 108 -4.11 -11.19 1.11
N PRO A 109 -2.96 -11.63 0.54
CA PRO A 109 -2.89 -12.86 -0.26
C PRO A 109 -3.48 -14.09 0.44
N VAL A 110 -3.26 -14.23 1.75
CA VAL A 110 -3.80 -15.36 2.53
C VAL A 110 -5.31 -15.27 2.62
N VAL A 111 -5.86 -14.12 3.01
CA VAL A 111 -7.31 -13.90 3.07
C VAL A 111 -7.95 -14.11 1.70
N LEU A 112 -7.29 -13.65 0.65
CA LEU A 112 -7.76 -13.85 -0.71
C LEU A 112 -7.75 -15.32 -1.13
N SER A 113 -6.69 -16.07 -0.82
CA SER A 113 -6.64 -17.51 -1.11
C SER A 113 -7.80 -18.25 -0.43
N ILE A 114 -8.16 -17.86 0.79
CA ILE A 114 -9.33 -18.40 1.50
C ILE A 114 -10.61 -18.03 0.77
N ALA A 115 -10.76 -16.77 0.34
CA ALA A 115 -11.93 -16.33 -0.43
C ALA A 115 -12.06 -17.11 -1.75
N TYR A 116 -10.97 -17.32 -2.48
CA TYR A 116 -10.97 -18.12 -3.71
C TYR A 116 -11.32 -19.59 -3.47
N ARG A 117 -10.93 -20.15 -2.33
CA ARG A 117 -11.30 -21.52 -1.97
C ARG A 117 -12.80 -21.66 -1.69
N VAL A 118 -13.44 -20.62 -1.17
CA VAL A 118 -14.87 -20.62 -0.81
C VAL A 118 -15.77 -20.19 -1.97
N LEU A 119 -15.39 -19.14 -2.69
CA LEU A 119 -16.22 -18.46 -3.70
C LEU A 119 -15.82 -18.81 -5.15
N GLY A 120 -14.71 -19.54 -5.33
CA GLY A 120 -14.06 -19.81 -6.61
C GLY A 120 -12.94 -18.81 -6.93
N ALA A 121 -11.96 -19.22 -7.75
CA ALA A 121 -10.79 -18.42 -8.15
C ALA A 121 -11.12 -17.34 -9.21
N ASP A 122 -12.21 -16.62 -8.96
CA ASP A 122 -12.70 -15.49 -9.72
C ASP A 122 -12.56 -14.25 -8.84
N PRO A 123 -11.69 -13.31 -9.23
CA PRO A 123 -11.50 -12.06 -8.52
C PRO A 123 -12.85 -11.39 -8.19
N VAL A 124 -13.76 -11.26 -9.16
CA VAL A 124 -14.98 -10.44 -8.99
C VAL A 124 -15.87 -11.00 -7.88
N ARG A 125 -15.94 -12.33 -7.76
CA ARG A 125 -16.67 -12.99 -6.67
C ARG A 125 -16.01 -12.76 -5.31
N ALA A 126 -14.68 -12.70 -5.26
CA ALA A 126 -13.95 -12.46 -4.01
C ALA A 126 -14.25 -11.07 -3.41
N LEU A 127 -14.73 -10.09 -4.20
CA LEU A 127 -15.12 -8.77 -3.69
C LEU A 127 -16.21 -8.83 -2.61
N PHE A 128 -17.12 -9.80 -2.71
CA PHE A 128 -18.19 -9.96 -1.72
C PHE A 128 -17.64 -10.33 -0.34
N ALA A 129 -16.42 -10.87 -0.25
CA ALA A 129 -15.75 -11.11 1.03
C ALA A 129 -15.47 -9.81 1.79
N HIS A 130 -15.40 -8.65 1.13
CA HIS A 130 -15.22 -7.34 1.77
C HIS A 130 -16.45 -6.85 2.54
N LEU A 131 -17.63 -7.43 2.30
CA LEU A 131 -18.83 -7.09 3.07
C LEU A 131 -18.66 -7.43 4.56
N VAL A 132 -17.92 -8.50 4.87
CA VAL A 132 -17.65 -8.95 6.24
C VAL A 132 -16.86 -7.91 7.05
N PRO A 133 -15.64 -7.50 6.65
CA PRO A 133 -14.90 -6.49 7.40
C PRO A 133 -15.58 -5.11 7.40
N ALA A 134 -16.38 -4.77 6.38
CA ALA A 134 -17.13 -3.51 6.34
C ALA A 134 -18.24 -3.46 7.42
N VAL A 135 -19.04 -4.52 7.52
CA VAL A 135 -20.09 -4.65 8.54
C VAL A 135 -19.47 -4.73 9.93
N LEU A 136 -18.39 -5.52 10.09
CA LEU A 136 -17.63 -5.60 11.33
C LEU A 136 -17.14 -4.20 11.77
N ALA A 137 -16.56 -3.42 10.86
CA ALA A 137 -16.05 -2.10 11.17
C ALA A 137 -17.15 -1.18 11.71
N THR A 138 -18.28 -1.15 11.01
CA THR A 138 -19.45 -0.34 11.38
C THR A 138 -20.00 -0.73 12.74
N ALA A 139 -20.16 -2.03 12.98
CA ALA A 139 -20.69 -2.54 14.24
C ALA A 139 -19.76 -2.23 15.43
N CYS A 140 -18.45 -2.46 15.27
CA CYS A 140 -17.46 -2.16 16.30
C CYS A 140 -17.40 -0.67 16.62
N VAL A 141 -17.36 0.20 15.62
CA VAL A 141 -17.29 1.66 15.81
C VAL A 141 -18.56 2.21 16.45
N ALA A 142 -19.74 1.78 15.99
CA ALA A 142 -21.02 2.15 16.61
C ALA A 142 -21.11 1.64 18.07
N TRP A 143 -20.62 0.42 18.34
CA TRP A 143 -20.60 -0.14 19.68
C TRP A 143 -19.68 0.66 20.63
N VAL A 144 -18.46 1.02 20.20
CA VAL A 144 -17.54 1.83 21.02
C VAL A 144 -18.11 3.21 21.28
N ALA A 145 -18.59 3.91 20.24
CA ALA A 145 -19.22 5.22 20.41
C ALA A 145 -20.44 5.15 21.34
N GLY A 146 -21.25 4.09 21.21
CA GLY A 146 -22.40 3.82 22.04
C GLY A 146 -22.06 3.56 23.51
N LYS A 147 -21.02 2.78 23.77
CA LYS A 147 -20.53 2.52 25.13
C LYS A 147 -19.88 3.75 25.76
N TRP A 148 -19.24 4.58 24.95
CA TRP A 148 -18.58 5.78 25.42
C TRP A 148 -19.55 6.94 25.69
N LYS A 149 -20.46 7.26 24.75
CA LYS A 149 -21.32 8.46 24.78
C LYS A 149 -22.82 8.19 24.57
N GLY A 150 -23.24 6.94 24.55
CA GLY A 150 -24.65 6.55 24.46
C GLY A 150 -25.21 6.35 23.06
N ALA A 151 -26.50 5.98 22.98
CA ALA A 151 -27.13 5.52 21.75
C ALA A 151 -27.11 6.54 20.59
N VAL A 152 -27.15 7.85 20.90
CA VAL A 152 -27.02 8.90 19.89
C VAL A 152 -25.65 8.86 19.22
N ALA A 153 -24.58 8.70 20.00
CA ALA A 153 -23.23 8.54 19.46
C ALA A 153 -23.10 7.24 18.66
N ALA A 154 -23.77 6.15 19.07
CA ALA A 154 -23.80 4.91 18.29
C ALA A 154 -24.42 5.12 16.90
N TRP A 155 -25.56 5.82 16.82
CA TRP A 155 -26.20 6.19 15.56
C TRP A 155 -25.29 7.04 14.68
N ILE A 156 -24.73 8.11 15.23
CA ILE A 156 -23.86 9.02 14.48
C ILE A 156 -22.64 8.26 13.94
N ALA A 157 -21.96 7.48 14.79
CA ALA A 157 -20.78 6.72 14.41
C ALA A 157 -21.08 5.68 13.33
N GLY A 158 -22.15 4.91 13.51
CA GLY A 158 -22.57 3.87 12.57
C GLY A 158 -22.96 4.45 11.21
N VAL A 159 -23.83 5.46 11.18
CA VAL A 159 -24.25 6.12 9.93
C VAL A 159 -23.06 6.80 9.25
N LEU A 160 -22.24 7.56 10.00
CA LEU A 160 -21.09 8.29 9.44
C LEU A 160 -20.09 7.35 8.76
N LEU A 161 -19.76 6.21 9.38
CA LEU A 161 -18.89 5.21 8.74
C LEU A 161 -19.58 4.47 7.58
N SER A 162 -20.91 4.30 7.66
CA SER A 162 -21.70 3.70 6.58
C SER A 162 -21.63 4.55 5.31
N ILE A 163 -21.63 5.88 5.43
CA ILE A 163 -21.62 6.80 4.28
C ILE A 163 -20.24 7.41 3.98
N TYR A 164 -19.20 7.02 4.72
CA TYR A 164 -17.84 7.52 4.49
C TYR A 164 -17.33 7.01 3.13
N GLY A 165 -17.01 7.93 2.21
CA GLY A 165 -16.67 7.63 0.81
C GLY A 165 -15.62 6.51 0.66
N PRO A 166 -14.44 6.64 1.28
CA PRO A 166 -13.39 5.60 1.26
C PRO A 166 -13.76 4.26 1.90
N ALA A 167 -14.81 4.20 2.72
CA ALA A 167 -15.31 2.95 3.28
C ALA A 167 -16.38 2.30 2.40
N ILE A 168 -16.90 2.99 1.38
CA ILE A 168 -17.82 2.46 0.35
C ILE A 168 -17.02 2.07 -0.90
N PHE A 169 -16.13 2.96 -1.33
CA PHE A 169 -15.38 2.86 -2.57
C PHE A 169 -14.24 1.84 -2.50
N TYR A 170 -14.13 1.05 -3.57
CA TYR A 170 -13.07 0.07 -3.80
C TYR A 170 -12.70 0.06 -5.31
N THR A 171 -11.46 0.36 -5.70
CA THR A 171 -11.02 0.18 -7.11
C THR A 171 -10.36 -1.17 -7.23
N GLY A 172 -10.82 -2.00 -8.16
CA GLY A 172 -10.17 -3.26 -8.44
C GLY A 172 -10.41 -4.31 -7.38
N VAL A 173 -10.06 -5.54 -7.74
CA VAL A 173 -10.92 -6.66 -7.37
C VAL A 173 -10.64 -7.20 -5.96
N LEU A 174 -9.68 -6.61 -5.26
CA LEU A 174 -8.94 -7.23 -4.18
C LEU A 174 -8.37 -6.17 -3.22
N LEU A 175 -9.17 -5.62 -2.29
CA LEU A 175 -8.72 -4.48 -1.47
C LEU A 175 -8.20 -4.84 -0.06
N PRO A 176 -6.89 -4.65 0.22
CA PRO A 176 -6.38 -4.61 1.59
C PRO A 176 -7.05 -3.57 2.51
N PRO A 177 -7.40 -2.34 2.06
CA PRO A 177 -7.87 -1.29 2.98
C PRO A 177 -9.16 -1.62 3.73
N SER A 178 -10.10 -2.37 3.15
CA SER A 178 -11.35 -2.78 3.81
C SER A 178 -11.09 -3.69 5.00
N TRP A 179 -10.16 -4.63 4.82
CA TRP A 179 -9.72 -5.53 5.88
C TRP A 179 -8.96 -4.79 6.98
N VAL A 180 -8.08 -3.87 6.59
CA VAL A 180 -7.39 -2.97 7.53
C VAL A 180 -8.41 -2.18 8.35
N LEU A 181 -9.40 -1.57 7.71
CA LEU A 181 -10.46 -0.82 8.40
C LEU A 181 -11.23 -1.70 9.41
N GLY A 182 -11.61 -2.91 8.99
CA GLY A 182 -12.29 -3.89 9.85
C GLY A 182 -11.44 -4.30 11.06
N LEU A 183 -10.16 -4.63 10.84
CA LEU A 183 -9.22 -4.99 11.90
C LEU A 183 -8.93 -3.80 12.82
N SER A 184 -8.79 -2.60 12.28
CA SER A 184 -8.63 -1.35 13.04
C SER A 184 -9.83 -1.09 13.95
N ALA A 185 -11.04 -1.27 13.46
CA ALA A 185 -12.25 -1.15 14.27
C ALA A 185 -12.36 -2.25 15.34
N LEU A 186 -11.92 -3.47 15.04
CA LEU A 186 -11.85 -4.58 16.01
C LEU A 186 -10.83 -4.27 17.12
N VAL A 187 -9.64 -3.78 16.77
CA VAL A 187 -8.61 -3.33 17.73
C VAL A 187 -9.15 -2.19 18.59
N LEU A 188 -9.86 -1.23 18.00
CA LEU A 188 -10.53 -0.16 18.73
C LEU A 188 -11.55 -0.72 19.74
N ALA A 189 -12.40 -1.66 19.34
CA ALA A 189 -13.42 -2.24 20.22
C ALA A 189 -12.84 -3.08 21.36
N LEU A 190 -11.87 -3.95 21.07
CA LEU A 190 -11.21 -4.76 22.09
C LEU A 190 -10.31 -3.91 22.99
N GLY A 191 -9.55 -2.98 22.40
CA GLY A 191 -8.72 -2.01 23.10
C GLY A 191 -9.53 -1.09 24.02
N TYR A 192 -10.73 -0.67 23.61
CA TYR A 192 -11.64 0.08 24.47
C TYR A 192 -11.93 -0.69 25.77
N ARG A 193 -12.20 -2.00 25.69
CA ARG A 193 -12.41 -2.84 26.88
C ARG A 193 -11.17 -2.95 27.76
N VAL A 194 -9.98 -2.98 27.16
CA VAL A 194 -8.72 -2.96 27.91
C VAL A 194 -8.58 -1.64 28.66
N VAL A 195 -8.80 -0.52 27.98
CA VAL A 195 -8.66 0.84 28.53
C VAL A 195 -9.73 1.18 29.58
N THR A 196 -10.95 0.62 29.46
CA THR A 196 -11.98 0.77 30.49
C THR A 196 -11.81 -0.20 31.66
N GLY A 197 -11.00 -1.25 31.51
CA GLY A 197 -10.81 -2.30 32.51
C GLY A 197 -11.82 -3.46 32.42
N ASP A 198 -12.64 -3.50 31.37
CA ASP A 198 -13.67 -4.53 31.13
C ASP A 198 -13.12 -5.80 30.42
N ALA A 199 -11.82 -5.84 30.16
CA ALA A 199 -11.14 -6.96 29.51
C ALA A 199 -10.49 -7.91 30.52
N GLY A 200 -10.97 -9.14 30.58
CA GLY A 200 -10.24 -10.25 31.20
C GLY A 200 -9.07 -10.73 30.35
N VAL A 201 -8.40 -11.81 30.78
CA VAL A 201 -7.23 -12.40 30.09
C VAL A 201 -7.53 -12.69 28.61
N ALA A 202 -8.62 -13.38 28.31
CA ALA A 202 -9.02 -13.68 26.93
C ALA A 202 -9.24 -12.41 26.08
N GLY A 203 -9.80 -11.35 26.68
CA GLY A 203 -9.99 -10.08 25.99
C GLY A 203 -8.67 -9.36 25.68
N ARG A 204 -7.68 -9.46 26.59
CA ARG A 204 -6.33 -8.92 26.39
C ARG A 204 -5.55 -9.70 25.33
N ILE A 205 -5.57 -11.02 25.38
CA ILE A 205 -4.99 -11.89 24.32
C ILE A 205 -5.67 -11.59 22.98
N GLY A 206 -7.00 -11.50 22.95
CA GLY A 206 -7.77 -11.16 21.75
C GLY A 206 -7.42 -9.78 21.20
N THR A 207 -7.19 -8.78 22.06
CA THR A 207 -6.72 -7.45 21.65
C THR A 207 -5.34 -7.53 20.99
N GLY A 208 -4.42 -8.29 21.60
CA GLY A 208 -3.10 -8.57 21.06
C GLY A 208 -3.16 -9.27 19.70
N LEU A 209 -3.99 -10.31 19.58
CA LEU A 209 -4.19 -11.06 18.33
C LEU A 209 -4.75 -10.18 17.21
N ALA A 210 -5.78 -9.38 17.51
CA ALA A 210 -6.36 -8.44 16.55
C ALA A 210 -5.32 -7.39 16.10
N LEU A 211 -4.51 -6.87 17.03
CA LEU A 211 -3.41 -5.96 16.69
C LEU A 211 -2.34 -6.67 15.86
N GLY A 212 -2.01 -7.92 16.17
CA GLY A 212 -1.04 -8.72 15.42
C GLY A 212 -1.48 -8.95 13.99
N LEU A 213 -2.76 -9.29 13.76
CA LEU A 213 -3.34 -9.39 12.42
C LEU A 213 -3.36 -8.04 11.70
N LEU A 214 -3.66 -6.95 12.41
CA LEU A 214 -3.62 -5.60 11.84
C LEU A 214 -2.20 -5.20 11.43
N VAL A 215 -1.18 -5.49 12.26
CA VAL A 215 0.23 -5.27 11.92
C VAL A 215 0.67 -6.17 10.77
N TRP A 216 0.16 -7.40 10.71
CA TRP A 216 0.39 -8.33 9.62
C TRP A 216 -0.19 -7.83 8.29
N ALA A 217 -1.31 -7.08 8.34
CA ALA A 217 -1.92 -6.40 7.20
C ALA A 217 -1.22 -5.07 6.86
N GLN A 218 -0.88 -4.27 7.87
CA GLN A 218 -0.28 -2.95 7.70
C GLN A 218 0.71 -2.63 8.83
N PRO A 219 2.02 -2.88 8.64
CA PRO A 219 3.01 -2.84 9.71
C PRO A 219 3.09 -1.53 10.52
N VAL A 220 2.75 -0.38 9.90
CA VAL A 220 2.77 0.93 10.55
C VAL A 220 1.85 1.01 11.77
N THR A 221 0.83 0.16 11.86
CA THR A 221 -0.12 0.16 12.99
C THR A 221 0.47 -0.40 14.27
N LEU A 222 1.71 -0.92 14.25
CA LEU A 222 2.40 -1.38 15.46
C LEU A 222 2.52 -0.26 16.51
N VAL A 223 2.54 1.00 16.07
CA VAL A 223 2.52 2.18 16.95
C VAL A 223 1.34 2.20 17.93
N LEU A 224 0.23 1.52 17.63
CA LEU A 224 -0.93 1.39 18.53
C LEU A 224 -0.63 0.60 19.80
N ILE A 225 0.49 -0.12 19.86
CA ILE A 225 0.93 -0.75 21.10
C ILE A 225 1.23 0.28 22.20
N LEU A 226 1.76 1.46 21.84
CA LEU A 226 2.15 2.50 22.77
C LEU A 226 0.95 3.07 23.57
N PRO A 227 -0.16 3.51 22.94
CA PRO A 227 -1.33 3.95 23.69
C PRO A 227 -2.02 2.79 24.42
N LEU A 228 -1.97 1.56 23.90
CA LEU A 228 -2.47 0.40 24.65
C LEU A 228 -1.65 0.14 25.92
N ILE A 229 -0.33 0.31 25.88
CA ILE A 229 0.54 0.24 27.05
C ILE A 229 0.25 1.38 28.02
N ALA A 230 0.33 2.63 27.54
CA ALA A 230 0.20 3.81 28.38
C ALA A 230 -1.14 3.86 29.14
N PHE A 231 -2.23 3.44 28.49
CA PHE A 231 -3.57 3.49 29.07
C PHE A 231 -4.02 2.16 29.67
N GLY A 232 -3.52 1.02 29.17
CA GLY A 232 -3.78 -0.30 29.75
C GLY A 232 -3.10 -0.51 31.10
N LEU A 233 -1.87 0.01 31.27
CA LEU A 233 -1.17 -0.05 32.56
C LEU A 233 -1.77 0.87 33.64
N ALA A 234 -2.50 1.90 33.21
CA ALA A 234 -3.23 2.81 34.12
C ALA A 234 -4.57 2.21 34.62
N THR A 235 -4.86 0.93 34.32
CA THR A 235 -6.05 0.22 34.78
C THR A 235 -5.63 -0.92 35.70
N PRO A 236 -5.97 -0.90 37.01
CA PRO A 236 -5.69 -2.01 37.89
C PRO A 236 -6.37 -3.27 37.34
N GLY A 237 -5.64 -4.39 37.31
CA GLY A 237 -6.18 -5.67 36.89
C GLY A 237 -7.37 -6.04 37.77
N GLY A 238 -8.54 -6.20 37.16
CA GLY A 238 -9.72 -6.72 37.85
C GLY A 238 -9.49 -8.19 38.20
N ASP A 239 -8.90 -8.44 39.36
CA ASP A 239 -9.03 -9.74 40.02
C ASP A 239 -10.48 -9.88 40.47
N GLY A 240 -11.06 -11.03 40.12
CA GLY A 240 -12.47 -11.35 40.33
C GLY A 240 -12.93 -11.10 41.77
N GLU A 241 -14.19 -10.69 41.88
CA GLU A 241 -15.04 -10.73 43.08
C GLU A 241 -15.08 -9.52 44.03
N ARG A 242 -14.21 -8.52 43.96
CA ARG A 242 -14.37 -7.32 44.83
C ARG A 242 -14.64 -6.04 44.04
N GLY A 243 -15.93 -5.76 43.81
CA GLY A 243 -16.38 -4.39 43.55
C GLY A 243 -17.24 -4.17 42.30
N ARG A 244 -18.37 -4.88 42.17
CA ARG A 244 -19.43 -4.52 41.18
C ARG A 244 -20.11 -3.16 41.45
N GLY A 245 -19.65 -2.39 42.45
CA GLY A 245 -20.24 -1.11 42.87
C GLY A 245 -19.37 0.13 42.71
N THR A 246 -18.10 0.02 42.30
CA THR A 246 -17.15 1.15 42.27
C THR A 246 -16.72 1.61 40.87
N ALA A 247 -17.14 0.92 39.81
CA ALA A 247 -16.74 1.18 38.42
C ALA A 247 -17.03 2.61 37.91
N ALA A 248 -17.99 3.33 38.50
CA ALA A 248 -18.36 4.68 38.09
C ALA A 248 -17.63 5.82 38.86
N ARG A 249 -16.83 5.51 39.89
CA ARG A 249 -16.14 6.54 40.72
C ARG A 249 -14.66 6.74 40.43
N GLY A 250 -14.04 5.96 39.54
CA GLY A 250 -12.59 5.88 39.44
C GLY A 250 -11.96 6.18 38.08
N LEU A 251 -12.48 7.14 37.30
CA LEU A 251 -11.80 7.61 36.07
C LEU A 251 -11.15 9.00 36.21
N ARG A 252 -11.57 9.81 37.20
CA ARG A 252 -11.00 11.13 37.50
C ARG A 252 -9.73 11.09 38.38
N ASP A 253 -9.59 10.09 39.25
CA ASP A 253 -8.47 9.96 40.21
C ASP A 253 -7.36 9.00 39.74
N ARG A 254 -7.34 8.64 38.45
CA ARG A 254 -6.32 7.70 37.93
C ARG A 254 -4.98 8.40 37.77
N ARG A 255 -3.99 7.90 38.50
CA ARG A 255 -2.60 8.38 38.47
C ARG A 255 -1.91 7.90 37.18
N PRO A 256 -0.98 8.68 36.60
CA PRO A 256 -0.16 8.22 35.49
C PRO A 256 0.60 6.92 35.84
N PHE A 257 1.00 6.13 34.84
CA PHE A 257 1.55 4.78 35.05
C PHE A 257 2.80 4.75 35.96
N TRP A 258 3.59 5.83 36.01
CA TRP A 258 4.75 5.97 36.90
C TRP A 258 4.40 6.32 38.36
N GLN A 259 3.12 6.51 38.67
CA GLN A 259 2.58 6.77 40.01
C GLN A 259 1.71 5.61 40.52
N VAL A 260 1.71 4.47 39.82
CA VAL A 260 0.97 3.26 40.19
C VAL A 260 1.76 2.49 41.27
N PRO A 261 1.15 2.13 42.41
CA PRO A 261 1.77 1.31 43.45
C PRO A 261 2.37 -0.01 42.92
N ALA A 262 3.44 -0.50 43.55
CA ALA A 262 4.23 -1.63 43.04
C ALA A 262 3.45 -2.96 42.91
N ASP A 263 2.41 -3.15 43.71
CA ASP A 263 1.47 -4.26 43.68
C ASP A 263 0.49 -4.16 42.49
N GLU A 264 -0.06 -2.97 42.22
CA GLU A 264 -0.88 -2.71 41.03
C GLU A 264 -0.05 -2.80 39.74
N ALA A 265 1.22 -2.38 39.78
CA ALA A 265 2.14 -2.45 38.65
C ALA A 265 2.36 -3.89 38.17
N LYS A 266 2.44 -4.89 39.08
CA LYS A 266 2.57 -6.30 38.69
C LYS A 266 1.36 -6.79 37.89
N SER A 267 0.14 -6.47 38.34
CA SER A 267 -1.10 -6.85 37.64
C SER A 267 -1.19 -6.20 36.25
N ALA A 268 -0.71 -4.96 36.13
CA ALA A 268 -0.64 -4.21 34.89
C ALA A 268 0.37 -4.82 33.90
N TRP A 269 1.57 -5.17 34.36
CA TRP A 269 2.59 -5.86 33.55
C TRP A 269 2.14 -7.26 33.10
N LEU A 270 1.46 -8.01 33.96
CA LEU A 270 0.82 -9.29 33.59
C LEU A 270 -0.26 -9.08 32.53
N GLY A 271 -1.10 -8.05 32.68
CA GLY A 271 -2.06 -7.65 31.65
C GLY A 271 -1.39 -7.35 30.30
N MET A 272 -0.23 -6.70 30.32
CA MET A 272 0.56 -6.41 29.14
C MET A 272 1.15 -7.67 28.49
N ALA A 273 1.69 -8.59 29.29
CA ALA A 273 2.22 -9.85 28.80
C ALA A 273 1.19 -10.64 27.96
N TRP A 274 -0.08 -10.61 28.37
CA TRP A 274 -1.17 -11.24 27.59
C TRP A 274 -1.44 -10.57 26.24
N ILE A 275 -1.35 -9.24 26.17
CA ILE A 275 -1.48 -8.51 24.91
C ILE A 275 -0.28 -8.83 24.01
N LEU A 276 0.93 -8.81 24.55
CA LEU A 276 2.16 -9.15 23.81
C LEU A 276 2.15 -10.59 23.30
N LEU A 277 1.64 -11.53 24.10
CA LEU A 277 1.48 -12.93 23.68
C LEU A 277 0.54 -13.05 22.47
N GLY A 278 -0.61 -12.37 22.51
CA GLY A 278 -1.53 -12.35 21.37
C GLY A 278 -0.92 -11.70 20.13
N LEU A 279 -0.18 -10.60 20.32
CA LEU A 279 0.52 -9.88 19.25
C LEU A 279 1.60 -10.73 18.57
N ALA A 280 2.36 -11.50 19.35
CA ALA A 280 3.45 -12.32 18.84
C ALA A 280 2.97 -13.46 17.94
N LEU A 281 1.72 -13.92 18.10
CA LEU A 281 1.22 -15.13 17.44
C LEU A 281 1.14 -14.95 15.91
N PRO A 282 0.50 -13.91 15.34
CA PRO A 282 0.55 -13.65 13.89
C PRO A 282 1.96 -13.28 13.39
N LEU A 283 2.74 -12.55 14.19
CA LEU A 283 4.06 -12.07 13.77
C LEU A 283 5.11 -13.19 13.71
N SER A 284 4.94 -14.23 14.53
CA SER A 284 5.83 -15.39 14.52
C SER A 284 5.81 -16.15 13.19
N VAL A 285 4.70 -16.11 12.45
CA VAL A 285 4.59 -16.71 11.10
C VAL A 285 5.53 -16.00 10.12
N THR A 286 5.50 -14.67 10.09
CA THR A 286 6.37 -13.87 9.21
C THR A 286 7.82 -14.04 9.62
N PHE A 287 8.10 -13.93 10.92
CA PHE A 287 9.44 -14.10 11.45
C PHE A 287 10.02 -15.48 11.16
N GLY A 288 9.27 -16.55 11.44
CA GLY A 288 9.72 -17.93 11.23
C GLY A 288 9.95 -18.22 9.74
N TYR A 289 9.04 -17.78 8.87
CA TYR A 289 9.21 -17.96 7.43
C TYR A 289 10.44 -17.19 6.93
N ASN A 290 10.57 -15.90 7.24
CA ASN A 290 11.71 -15.10 6.80
C ASN A 290 13.04 -15.58 7.40
N ALA A 291 13.04 -16.06 8.65
CA ALA A 291 14.19 -16.69 9.28
C ALA A 291 14.62 -17.98 8.54
N SER A 292 13.65 -18.81 8.12
CA SER A 292 13.93 -20.02 7.33
C SER A 292 14.56 -19.73 5.96
N LYS A 293 14.37 -18.50 5.45
CA LYS A 293 14.96 -18.01 4.20
C LYS A 293 16.22 -17.15 4.42
N GLY A 294 16.82 -17.18 5.62
CA GLY A 294 18.06 -16.47 5.93
C GLY A 294 17.93 -14.96 6.18
N ALA A 295 16.71 -14.43 6.32
CA ALA A 295 16.43 -13.01 6.44
C ALA A 295 15.44 -12.69 7.59
N PRO A 296 15.74 -13.01 8.86
CA PRO A 296 14.78 -12.89 9.96
C PRO A 296 14.23 -11.46 10.09
N SER A 297 12.91 -11.30 9.98
CA SER A 297 12.22 -10.02 10.19
C SER A 297 10.86 -10.22 10.86
N LEU A 298 10.54 -9.39 11.86
CA LEU A 298 9.29 -9.50 12.62
C LEU A 298 8.04 -9.13 11.81
N VAL A 299 8.21 -8.19 10.89
CA VAL A 299 7.18 -7.73 9.96
C VAL A 299 7.70 -7.87 8.55
N ALA A 300 6.80 -8.01 7.59
CA ALA A 300 7.18 -7.91 6.19
C ALA A 300 7.66 -6.47 5.95
N LEU A 301 8.95 -6.34 5.66
CA LEU A 301 9.56 -5.05 5.40
C LEU A 301 9.26 -4.72 3.95
N ASN A 302 8.57 -3.60 3.69
CA ASN A 302 8.54 -3.01 2.34
C ASN A 302 9.89 -2.32 2.06
N GLY A 303 10.98 -3.06 2.28
CA GLY A 303 12.28 -2.94 1.64
C GLY A 303 12.93 -1.57 1.51
N GLY A 304 12.81 -0.68 2.49
CA GLY A 304 13.41 0.66 2.41
C GLY A 304 12.74 1.62 1.40
N ILE A 305 12.12 1.10 0.34
CA ILE A 305 11.45 1.88 -0.72
C ILE A 305 10.29 2.68 -0.17
N ASN A 306 9.49 2.11 0.73
CA ASN A 306 8.40 2.86 1.34
C ASN A 306 8.90 4.07 2.14
N LEU A 307 10.12 3.98 2.69
CA LEU A 307 10.75 5.11 3.36
C LEU A 307 11.36 6.08 2.33
N TYR A 308 11.99 5.58 1.25
CA TYR A 308 12.59 6.42 0.21
C TYR A 308 11.54 7.18 -0.62
N ILE A 309 10.46 6.56 -1.10
CA ILE A 309 9.43 7.19 -1.96
C ILE A 309 8.89 8.49 -1.37
N GLY A 310 8.73 8.56 -0.05
CA GLY A 310 8.26 9.76 0.61
C GLY A 310 9.35 10.68 1.15
N ASN A 311 10.61 10.23 1.26
CA ASN A 311 11.68 10.99 1.92
C ASN A 311 12.94 11.16 1.05
N GLY A 312 12.91 10.70 -0.19
CA GLY A 312 13.99 10.80 -1.16
C GLY A 312 14.07 12.19 -1.81
N PRO A 313 15.12 12.43 -2.60
CA PRO A 313 15.37 13.71 -3.25
C PRO A 313 14.29 14.10 -4.28
N GLU A 314 13.49 13.16 -4.76
CA GLU A 314 12.36 13.42 -5.66
C GLU A 314 11.05 13.68 -4.89
N ALA A 315 11.02 13.43 -3.58
CA ALA A 315 9.80 13.48 -2.79
C ALA A 315 9.26 14.92 -2.63
N ASN A 316 7.95 15.04 -2.80
CA ASN A 316 7.19 16.30 -2.68
C ASN A 316 6.12 16.26 -1.56
N GLY A 317 6.11 15.20 -0.74
CA GLY A 317 5.12 14.95 0.31
C GLY A 317 3.95 14.06 -0.14
N ALA A 318 3.85 13.72 -1.42
CA ALA A 318 2.95 12.70 -1.96
C ALA A 318 3.76 11.45 -2.41
N TYR A 319 3.06 10.48 -2.99
CA TYR A 319 3.73 9.33 -3.62
C TYR A 319 4.48 9.78 -4.88
N VAL A 320 5.80 9.69 -4.85
CA VAL A 320 6.67 9.98 -6.01
C VAL A 320 7.58 8.79 -6.25
N ARG A 321 7.60 8.31 -7.49
CA ARG A 321 8.42 7.17 -7.87
C ARG A 321 9.88 7.60 -8.10
N PRO A 322 10.87 6.77 -7.74
CA PRO A 322 12.24 6.97 -8.18
C PRO A 322 12.33 6.92 -9.70
N SER A 323 13.18 7.77 -10.28
CA SER A 323 13.47 7.75 -11.71
C SER A 323 14.02 6.38 -12.14
N GLY A 324 13.55 5.86 -13.28
CA GLY A 324 13.95 4.54 -13.80
C GLY A 324 13.24 3.33 -13.16
N MET A 325 12.33 3.54 -12.19
CA MET A 325 11.55 2.44 -11.60
C MET A 325 10.40 2.04 -12.53
N GLU A 326 10.40 0.77 -12.98
CA GLU A 326 9.39 0.24 -13.87
C GLU A 326 8.19 -0.36 -13.11
N GLU A 327 7.02 0.22 -13.33
CA GLU A 327 5.80 -0.09 -12.59
C GLU A 327 5.19 -1.47 -12.86
N ASN A 328 5.45 -2.08 -14.01
CA ASN A 328 4.91 -3.41 -14.34
C ASN A 328 5.95 -4.53 -14.19
N ARG A 329 7.22 -4.17 -14.01
CA ARG A 329 8.37 -5.10 -14.06
C ARG A 329 9.27 -5.02 -12.83
N ASP A 330 9.17 -3.94 -12.05
CA ASP A 330 10.00 -3.66 -10.88
C ASP A 330 9.24 -2.86 -9.79
N LEU A 331 8.06 -3.36 -9.39
CA LEU A 331 7.17 -2.73 -8.40
C LEU A 331 7.82 -2.46 -7.04
N LEU A 332 8.83 -3.27 -6.71
CA LEU A 332 9.63 -3.15 -5.50
C LEU A 332 11.02 -2.58 -5.78
N GLY A 333 11.22 -1.82 -6.87
CA GLY A 333 12.48 -1.11 -7.18
C GLY A 333 13.75 -1.95 -7.06
N MET A 334 13.62 -3.26 -7.19
CA MET A 334 14.63 -4.24 -6.86
C MET A 334 15.62 -4.31 -8.02
N ARG A 335 15.14 -4.41 -9.26
CA ARG A 335 15.99 -4.39 -10.46
C ARG A 335 16.68 -3.04 -10.60
N LEU A 336 15.99 -1.94 -10.30
CA LEU A 336 16.59 -0.61 -10.29
C LEU A 336 17.70 -0.52 -9.25
N ALA A 337 17.45 -0.92 -8.00
CA ALA A 337 18.49 -0.96 -6.97
C ALA A 337 19.69 -1.80 -7.38
N MET A 338 19.46 -2.96 -8.00
CA MET A 338 20.52 -3.82 -8.51
C MET A 338 21.37 -3.12 -9.57
N ARG A 339 20.74 -2.50 -10.58
CA ARG A 339 21.42 -1.74 -11.63
C ARG A 339 22.26 -0.60 -11.05
N MET A 340 21.69 0.17 -10.11
CA MET A 340 22.39 1.27 -9.46
C MET A 340 23.57 0.79 -8.61
N LEU A 341 23.39 -0.27 -7.83
CA LEU A 341 24.47 -0.88 -7.04
C LEU A 341 25.61 -1.41 -7.91
N GLN A 342 25.30 -1.98 -9.08
CA GLN A 342 26.30 -2.44 -10.03
C GLN A 342 27.07 -1.26 -10.64
N ALA A 343 26.37 -0.20 -11.04
CA ALA A 343 26.97 1.01 -11.58
C ALA A 343 27.86 1.74 -10.56
N GLU A 344 27.42 1.89 -9.31
CA GLU A 344 28.21 2.48 -8.23
C GLU A 344 29.52 1.71 -8.00
N ARG A 345 29.50 0.38 -8.12
CA ARG A 345 30.70 -0.46 -7.99
C ARG A 345 31.63 -0.39 -9.19
N ALA A 346 31.08 -0.30 -10.40
CA ALA A 346 31.87 -0.10 -11.61
C ALA A 346 32.62 1.24 -11.54
N ALA A 347 31.94 2.32 -11.16
CA ALA A 347 32.56 3.63 -10.97
C ALA A 347 33.66 3.63 -9.89
N VAL A 348 33.50 2.89 -8.80
CA VAL A 348 34.56 2.72 -7.78
C VAL A 348 35.74 1.92 -8.32
N ARG A 349 35.49 0.88 -9.12
CA ARG A 349 36.53 0.07 -9.77
C ARG A 349 37.34 0.90 -10.78
N ASP A 350 36.66 1.72 -11.56
CA ASP A 350 37.26 2.56 -12.59
C ASP A 350 37.98 3.77 -11.97
N GLY A 351 37.40 4.40 -10.94
CA GLY A 351 38.06 5.45 -10.17
C GLY A 351 39.26 4.97 -9.35
N ALA A 352 39.33 3.68 -9.00
CA ALA A 352 40.52 3.07 -8.43
C ALA A 352 41.59 2.73 -9.50
N ALA A 353 41.19 2.55 -10.75
CA ALA A 353 42.10 2.33 -11.89
C ALA A 353 42.72 3.64 -12.41
N GLU A 354 42.08 4.79 -12.16
CA GLU A 354 42.57 6.12 -12.56
C GLU A 354 43.51 6.80 -11.55
N ALA A 355 43.93 6.14 -10.46
CA ALA A 355 44.96 6.70 -9.59
C ALA A 355 46.36 6.64 -10.27
N PRO A 356 46.93 7.75 -10.78
CA PRO A 356 48.23 7.71 -11.41
C PRO A 356 49.30 7.68 -10.32
N GLY A 357 50.36 6.92 -10.56
CA GLY A 357 51.48 6.75 -9.65
C GLY A 357 52.01 8.08 -9.11
N ARG A 358 52.03 8.21 -7.77
CA ARG A 358 52.82 9.25 -7.09
C ARG A 358 54.30 8.92 -7.26
N THR A 359 54.92 9.52 -8.26
CA THR A 359 56.35 9.84 -8.20
C THR A 359 56.61 10.81 -7.06
N GLY A 360 57.71 10.60 -6.35
CA GLY A 360 58.07 11.28 -5.12
C GLY A 360 58.27 12.79 -5.23
N GLY A 361 58.22 13.45 -4.08
CA GLY A 361 58.49 14.87 -3.92
C GLY A 361 58.06 15.31 -2.52
N THR A 362 59.05 15.62 -1.70
CA THR A 362 59.02 15.95 -0.28
C THR A 362 58.48 17.35 0.03
N ASP A 363 58.28 17.57 1.34
CA ASP A 363 58.16 18.85 2.05
C ASP A 363 56.79 19.54 2.01
N GLY A 364 56.19 19.96 3.13
CA GLY A 364 56.60 19.97 4.53
C GLY A 364 55.55 20.79 5.30
N SER A 365 55.39 20.46 6.59
CA SER A 365 54.85 21.29 7.69
C SER A 365 53.46 21.96 7.52
N ASN A 366 52.58 22.09 8.51
CA ASN A 366 52.68 21.88 9.94
C ASN A 366 51.26 21.80 10.53
N ALA A 367 51.15 20.95 11.55
CA ALA A 367 50.41 21.12 12.82
C ALA A 367 48.86 21.16 12.79
N GLN A 368 48.20 20.10 13.29
CA GLN A 368 47.99 19.78 14.73
C GLN A 368 47.14 20.86 15.42
N THR A 369 45.96 20.54 15.93
CA THR A 369 45.75 19.83 17.21
C THR A 369 44.24 19.55 17.34
N SER A 370 43.78 18.30 17.47
CA SER A 370 43.71 17.42 18.66
C SER A 370 42.24 17.33 19.13
N GLY A 371 41.66 16.21 19.53
CA GLY A 371 42.15 14.83 19.66
C GLY A 371 41.29 14.08 20.69
N GLY A 372 40.95 12.83 20.37
CA GLY A 372 40.70 11.73 21.32
C GLY A 372 39.28 11.63 21.92
N ALA A 373 38.72 10.45 22.17
CA ALA A 373 39.33 9.13 22.24
C ALA A 373 38.31 7.99 22.02
N VAL A 374 38.80 6.93 21.38
CA VAL A 374 38.28 5.57 21.29
C VAL A 374 38.86 4.75 22.46
N PRO A 375 38.21 3.68 22.92
CA PRO A 375 38.89 2.55 23.53
C PRO A 375 38.78 1.27 22.69
N SER A 376 39.93 0.74 22.27
CA SER A 376 40.23 -0.67 21.99
C SER A 376 40.58 -1.35 23.33
N SER A 377 40.51 -2.65 23.62
CA SER A 377 40.56 -3.91 22.86
C SER A 377 40.28 -5.09 23.82
N GLY A 378 40.03 -6.29 23.28
CA GLY A 378 40.06 -7.56 24.03
C GLY A 378 39.87 -8.79 23.15
N ARG A 379 40.98 -9.31 22.60
CA ARG A 379 41.20 -10.61 21.89
C ARG A 379 40.73 -11.82 22.74
N SER A 380 40.38 -13.01 22.26
CA SER A 380 41.12 -13.94 21.36
C SER A 380 40.28 -15.21 21.06
N GLY A 381 40.60 -15.93 19.97
CA GLY A 381 40.13 -17.29 19.69
C GLY A 381 40.28 -17.69 18.22
N ILE A 382 41.50 -18.05 17.81
CA ILE A 382 41.93 -18.44 16.46
C ILE A 382 41.66 -19.93 16.21
N GLY A 383 41.26 -20.28 14.99
CA GLY A 383 41.47 -21.59 14.37
C GLY A 383 41.63 -21.37 12.86
N ALA A 384 42.86 -21.51 12.37
CA ALA A 384 43.29 -21.30 10.99
C ALA A 384 43.26 -22.61 10.18
N ASP A 385 43.11 -22.47 8.86
CA ASP A 385 43.70 -23.24 7.74
C ASP A 385 42.76 -23.09 6.53
N GLY A 386 43.14 -22.74 5.30
CA GLY A 386 44.40 -22.41 4.67
C GLY A 386 44.09 -21.97 3.22
N SER A 387 44.84 -20.99 2.71
CA SER A 387 45.07 -20.67 1.29
C SER A 387 43.90 -20.74 0.28
N THR A 388 43.44 -19.58 -0.17
CA THR A 388 43.76 -19.06 -1.52
C THR A 388 43.12 -17.68 -1.69
N GLN A 389 43.96 -16.69 -2.02
CA GLN A 389 43.51 -15.53 -2.76
C GLN A 389 42.92 -16.03 -4.08
N SER A 390 41.59 -16.10 -4.17
CA SER A 390 40.88 -16.09 -5.44
C SER A 390 40.37 -14.67 -5.66
N SER A 391 41.08 -14.01 -6.56
CA SER A 391 40.68 -12.87 -7.36
C SER A 391 39.17 -12.72 -7.57
N ALA A 392 38.73 -11.47 -7.44
CA ALA A 392 37.70 -10.80 -8.23
C ALA A 392 37.11 -11.63 -9.38
N ASP A 393 36.06 -12.40 -9.09
CA ASP A 393 34.98 -12.79 -10.01
C ASP A 393 33.93 -13.61 -9.26
N ALA A 394 33.56 -13.18 -8.04
CA ALA A 394 32.29 -13.60 -7.50
C ALA A 394 31.22 -12.88 -8.30
N THR A 395 30.58 -13.57 -9.24
CA THR A 395 29.27 -13.17 -9.78
C THR A 395 28.31 -13.15 -8.59
N ILE A 396 28.27 -12.03 -7.85
CA ILE A 396 27.42 -11.89 -6.69
C ILE A 396 26.00 -11.89 -7.24
N VAL A 397 25.27 -12.96 -6.97
CA VAL A 397 23.81 -12.99 -7.09
C VAL A 397 23.28 -11.93 -6.13
N VAL A 398 22.93 -10.76 -6.65
CA VAL A 398 22.42 -9.64 -5.85
C VAL A 398 21.02 -10.01 -5.37
N ASP A 399 20.89 -10.29 -4.08
CA ASP A 399 19.65 -10.74 -3.45
C ASP A 399 18.71 -9.59 -3.06
N ARG A 400 17.44 -9.93 -2.77
CA ARG A 400 16.40 -8.96 -2.33
C ARG A 400 16.84 -8.12 -1.12
N ARG A 401 17.59 -8.73 -0.20
CA ARG A 401 18.08 -8.08 1.02
C ARG A 401 19.06 -6.96 0.73
N SER A 402 19.81 -7.06 -0.36
CA SER A 402 20.73 -6.02 -0.81
C SER A 402 20.00 -4.81 -1.37
N ALA A 403 18.93 -5.03 -2.14
CA ALA A 403 18.06 -3.94 -2.62
C ALA A 403 17.36 -3.20 -1.48
N ASP A 404 16.83 -3.93 -0.49
CA ASP A 404 16.14 -3.33 0.66
C ASP A 404 17.07 -2.41 1.48
N ARG A 405 18.30 -2.88 1.75
CA ARG A 405 19.32 -2.08 2.45
C ARG A 405 19.75 -0.87 1.64
N PHE A 406 19.85 -0.99 0.32
CA PHE A 406 20.21 0.12 -0.55
C PHE A 406 19.21 1.27 -0.41
N TRP A 407 17.90 1.00 -0.57
CA TRP A 407 16.88 2.04 -0.45
C TRP A 407 16.77 2.61 0.97
N TRP A 408 16.89 1.76 1.98
CA TRP A 408 16.92 2.21 3.37
C TRP A 408 18.06 3.21 3.60
N ASN A 409 19.28 2.83 3.24
CA ASN A 409 20.47 3.67 3.42
C ASN A 409 20.34 4.99 2.67
N ARG A 410 19.81 4.97 1.44
CA ARG A 410 19.61 6.17 0.62
C ARG A 410 18.58 7.11 1.24
N ALA A 411 17.47 6.57 1.76
CA ALA A 411 16.45 7.35 2.45
C ALA A 411 16.99 7.96 3.73
N THR A 412 17.68 7.16 4.56
CA THR A 412 18.26 7.67 5.80
C THR A 412 19.34 8.70 5.55
N LYS A 413 20.18 8.51 4.51
CA LYS A 413 21.22 9.46 4.13
C LYS A 413 20.60 10.81 3.74
N GLU A 414 19.60 10.83 2.87
CA GLU A 414 18.88 12.05 2.49
C GLU A 414 18.25 12.73 3.72
N MET A 415 17.63 11.96 4.62
CA MET A 415 17.03 12.49 5.84
C MET A 415 18.06 13.11 6.80
N THR A 416 19.25 12.51 6.90
CA THR A 416 20.33 13.01 7.77
C THR A 416 21.09 14.19 7.17
N GLU A 417 21.31 14.21 5.87
CA GLU A 417 22.05 15.27 5.17
C GLU A 417 21.17 16.52 4.95
N ASN A 418 19.86 16.34 4.81
CA ASN A 418 18.90 17.42 4.55
C ASN A 418 17.78 17.50 5.63
N PRO A 419 18.11 17.79 6.90
CA PRO A 419 17.13 17.75 8.00
C PRO A 419 16.02 18.81 7.87
N GLY A 420 16.35 20.02 7.38
CA GLY A 420 15.35 21.09 7.19
C GLY A 420 14.31 20.74 6.12
N ARG A 421 14.75 20.14 5.01
CA ARG A 421 13.87 19.61 3.97
C ARG A 421 13.01 18.48 4.51
N THR A 422 13.61 17.55 5.26
CA THR A 422 12.91 16.41 5.86
C THR A 422 11.81 16.86 6.81
N ALA A 423 12.09 17.85 7.67
CA ALA A 423 11.09 18.44 8.55
C ALA A 423 9.96 19.10 7.74
N SER A 424 10.29 19.89 6.72
CA SER A 424 9.31 20.50 5.82
C SER A 424 8.42 19.45 5.13
N LEU A 425 9.01 18.38 4.60
CA LEU A 425 8.28 17.27 3.98
C LEU A 425 7.36 16.56 4.99
N PHE A 426 7.83 16.31 6.20
CA PHE A 426 7.03 15.71 7.26
C PHE A 426 5.79 16.56 7.60
N PHE A 427 5.96 17.87 7.81
CA PHE A 427 4.84 18.76 8.10
C PHE A 427 3.89 18.92 6.91
N ARG A 428 4.43 18.92 5.68
CA ARG A 428 3.61 18.93 4.46
C ARG A 428 2.76 17.66 4.33
N LYS A 429 3.35 16.49 4.59
CA LYS A 429 2.63 15.20 4.67
C LYS A 429 1.56 15.23 5.75
N LEU A 430 1.89 15.73 6.94
CA LEU A 430 0.92 15.86 8.03
C LEU A 430 -0.25 16.77 7.62
N GLY A 431 0.02 17.86 6.90
CA GLY A 431 -1.01 18.70 6.28
C GLY A 431 -1.89 17.89 5.31
N PHE A 432 -1.29 17.17 4.36
CA PHE A 432 -2.04 16.33 3.41
C PHE A 432 -2.85 15.22 4.07
N PHE A 433 -2.38 14.65 5.17
CA PHE A 433 -3.10 13.60 5.89
C PHE A 433 -4.50 14.07 6.33
N PHE A 434 -4.62 15.32 6.75
CA PHE A 434 -5.85 15.90 7.28
C PHE A 434 -6.74 16.59 6.23
N THR A 435 -6.35 16.64 4.96
CA THR A 435 -7.17 17.21 3.90
C THR A 435 -8.23 16.22 3.40
N ASN A 436 -9.29 16.75 2.78
CA ASN A 436 -10.28 15.94 2.07
C ASN A 436 -9.73 15.27 0.81
N TYR A 437 -8.57 15.71 0.30
CA TYR A 437 -7.99 15.14 -0.89
C TYR A 437 -7.36 13.77 -0.60
N GLU A 438 -7.91 12.77 -1.28
CA GLU A 438 -7.37 11.43 -1.32
C GLU A 438 -6.25 11.40 -2.35
N ILE A 439 -5.01 11.29 -1.89
CA ILE A 439 -3.87 11.09 -2.79
C ILE A 439 -3.94 9.64 -3.27
N PRO A 440 -4.24 9.40 -4.56
CA PRO A 440 -4.32 8.06 -5.09
C PRO A 440 -2.91 7.48 -5.23
N GLN A 441 -2.76 6.18 -4.98
CA GLN A 441 -1.53 5.45 -5.34
C GLN A 441 -1.72 4.65 -6.63
N VAL A 442 -2.81 3.89 -6.67
CA VAL A 442 -3.23 3.03 -7.77
C VAL A 442 -4.70 3.30 -8.16
N GLU A 443 -5.41 4.03 -7.30
CA GLU A 443 -6.86 3.95 -7.10
C GLU A 443 -7.42 5.35 -6.79
N SER A 444 -8.42 5.83 -7.52
CA SER A 444 -8.99 7.18 -7.35
C SER A 444 -10.51 7.15 -7.25
N LEU A 445 -11.02 7.64 -6.10
CA LEU A 445 -12.45 7.80 -5.83
C LEU A 445 -13.14 8.68 -6.88
N GLN A 446 -12.47 9.76 -7.29
CA GLN A 446 -13.02 10.73 -8.23
C GLN A 446 -13.29 10.10 -9.60
N TYR A 447 -12.38 9.24 -10.06
CA TYR A 447 -12.57 8.55 -11.33
C TYR A 447 -13.72 7.54 -11.26
N GLU A 448 -13.84 6.80 -10.16
CA GLU A 448 -14.87 5.76 -10.01
C GLU A 448 -16.27 6.32 -9.88
N SER A 449 -16.40 7.58 -9.45
CA SER A 449 -17.67 8.31 -9.57
C SER A 449 -18.19 8.42 -11.00
N ARG A 450 -17.36 8.22 -12.04
CA ARG A 450 -17.80 8.14 -13.44
C ARG A 450 -18.67 6.90 -13.69
N TYR A 451 -18.34 5.76 -13.08
CA TYR A 451 -19.03 4.49 -13.30
C TYR A 451 -20.04 4.15 -12.20
N ALA A 452 -19.82 4.60 -10.97
CA ALA A 452 -20.69 4.32 -9.82
C ALA A 452 -21.50 5.57 -9.42
N PRO A 453 -22.81 5.64 -9.73
CA PRO A 453 -23.65 6.80 -9.39
C PRO A 453 -23.68 7.12 -7.89
N LEU A 454 -23.55 6.10 -7.03
CA LEU A 454 -23.52 6.25 -5.58
C LEU A 454 -22.37 7.17 -5.11
N LEU A 455 -21.24 7.16 -5.82
CA LEU A 455 -20.07 7.96 -5.49
C LEU A 455 -20.13 9.40 -6.06
N ARG A 456 -21.14 9.72 -6.86
CA ARG A 456 -21.38 11.09 -7.36
C ARG A 456 -22.03 12.00 -6.32
N VAL A 457 -22.65 11.39 -5.30
CA VAL A 457 -23.24 12.12 -4.17
C VAL A 457 -22.10 12.70 -3.32
N PRO A 458 -22.23 13.92 -2.76
CA PRO A 458 -21.22 14.48 -1.86
C PRO A 458 -21.17 13.69 -0.55
N LEU A 459 -20.38 12.62 -0.52
CA LEU A 459 -20.13 11.79 0.65
C LEU A 459 -19.12 12.48 1.59
N PRO A 460 -19.22 12.27 2.92
CA PRO A 460 -18.26 12.83 3.86
C PRO A 460 -16.85 12.27 3.59
N GLY A 461 -15.90 13.20 3.45
CA GLY A 461 -14.48 12.92 3.33
C GLY A 461 -13.72 13.08 4.65
N MET A 462 -12.40 12.93 4.57
CA MET A 462 -11.51 12.95 5.73
C MET A 462 -11.64 14.22 6.59
N ALA A 463 -11.82 15.41 6.00
CA ALA A 463 -11.89 16.66 6.74
C ALA A 463 -13.10 16.75 7.68
N VAL A 464 -14.23 16.12 7.32
CA VAL A 464 -15.40 16.02 8.21
C VAL A 464 -15.03 15.25 9.47
N LEU A 465 -14.28 14.15 9.32
CA LEU A 465 -13.78 13.37 10.44
C LEU A 465 -12.73 14.14 11.25
N VAL A 466 -11.83 14.90 10.61
CA VAL A 466 -10.82 15.70 11.31
C VAL A 466 -11.48 16.74 12.20
N PHE A 467 -12.41 17.51 11.64
CA PHE A 467 -13.09 18.56 12.36
C PHE A 467 -13.95 18.00 13.50
N GLY A 468 -14.75 16.96 13.20
CA GLY A 468 -15.54 16.28 14.21
C GLY A 468 -14.69 15.70 15.33
N ALA A 469 -13.56 15.06 14.99
CA ALA A 469 -12.65 14.51 15.97
C ALA A 469 -11.96 15.60 16.80
N ALA A 470 -11.61 16.74 16.20
CA ALA A 470 -11.06 17.89 16.89
C ALA A 470 -12.06 18.48 17.90
N LEU A 471 -13.36 18.56 17.55
CA LEU A 471 -14.42 18.91 18.50
C LEU A 471 -14.45 17.93 19.67
N GLY A 472 -14.52 16.63 19.38
CA GLY A 472 -14.53 15.58 20.41
C GLY A 472 -13.30 15.67 21.33
N ALA A 473 -12.13 15.90 20.75
CA ALA A 473 -10.90 16.11 21.50
C ALA A 473 -10.98 17.35 22.41
N LEU A 474 -11.44 18.48 21.89
CA LEU A 474 -11.52 19.75 22.63
C LEU A 474 -12.50 19.65 23.81
N LEU A 475 -13.63 18.98 23.60
CA LEU A 475 -14.65 18.79 24.64
C LEU A 475 -14.21 17.83 25.75
N PHE A 476 -13.51 16.74 25.40
CA PHE A 476 -13.31 15.62 26.31
C PHE A 476 -11.88 15.35 26.76
N CYS A 477 -10.83 15.69 26.00
CA CYS A 477 -9.46 15.30 26.32
C CYS A 477 -8.97 15.76 27.70
N ARG A 478 -9.48 16.89 28.22
CA ARG A 478 -9.08 17.40 29.54
C ARG A 478 -9.71 16.63 30.70
N ARG A 479 -10.80 15.89 30.47
CA ARG A 479 -11.65 15.33 31.52
C ARG A 479 -11.86 13.81 31.41
N ASP A 480 -11.67 13.25 30.22
CA ASP A 480 -12.00 11.87 29.90
C ASP A 480 -10.75 11.10 29.44
N PRO A 481 -10.30 10.07 30.19
CA PRO A 481 -9.15 9.25 29.80
C PRO A 481 -9.38 8.45 28.52
N VAL A 482 -10.62 8.06 28.20
CA VAL A 482 -10.93 7.40 26.92
C VAL A 482 -10.68 8.35 25.76
N ALA A 483 -11.08 9.62 25.89
CA ALA A 483 -10.81 10.63 24.88
C ALA A 483 -9.30 10.83 24.66
N ARG A 484 -8.50 10.86 25.74
CA ARG A 484 -7.03 10.95 25.64
C ARG A 484 -6.43 9.74 24.92
N TRP A 485 -6.90 8.53 25.23
CA TRP A 485 -6.47 7.32 24.52
C TRP A 485 -6.85 7.36 23.04
N LEU A 486 -8.08 7.77 22.72
CA LEU A 486 -8.56 7.88 21.34
C LEU A 486 -7.71 8.87 20.54
N VAL A 487 -7.44 10.06 21.10
CA VAL A 487 -6.62 11.09 20.45
C VAL A 487 -5.17 10.67 20.33
N ALA A 488 -4.56 10.11 21.38
CA ALA A 488 -3.19 9.62 21.32
C ALA A 488 -3.01 8.54 20.25
N SER A 489 -3.97 7.61 20.15
CA SER A 489 -3.97 6.57 19.13
C SER A 489 -4.11 7.15 17.72
N ALA A 490 -5.05 8.09 17.52
CA ALA A 490 -5.26 8.73 16.23
C ALA A 490 -4.03 9.54 15.76
N LEU A 491 -3.40 10.29 16.67
CA LEU A 491 -2.19 11.07 16.38
C LEU A 491 -0.99 10.16 16.06
N LEU A 492 -0.78 9.08 16.82
CA LEU A 492 0.32 8.15 16.55
C LEU A 492 0.16 7.43 15.20
N LEU A 493 -1.07 7.07 14.83
CA LEU A 493 -1.35 6.54 13.50
C LEU A 493 -1.07 7.58 12.41
N ALA A 494 -1.50 8.83 12.61
CA ALA A 494 -1.25 9.91 11.66
C ALA A 494 0.26 10.19 11.47
N ILE A 495 1.02 10.25 12.58
CA ILE A 495 2.47 10.39 12.56
C ILE A 495 3.12 9.20 11.85
N GLY A 496 2.70 7.97 12.19
CA GLY A 496 3.19 6.75 11.56
C GLY A 496 3.05 6.79 10.05
N VAL A 497 1.89 7.22 9.53
CA VAL A 497 1.66 7.38 8.08
C VAL A 497 2.52 8.50 7.50
N ALA A 498 2.61 9.66 8.17
CA ALA A 498 3.38 10.81 7.70
C ALA A 498 4.90 10.56 7.64
N VAL A 499 5.45 9.65 8.45
CA VAL A 499 6.87 9.27 8.37
C VAL A 499 7.21 8.61 7.03
N PHE A 500 6.31 7.81 6.48
CA PHE A 500 6.52 7.15 5.18
C PHE A 500 6.07 8.07 4.04
N PHE A 501 4.80 8.03 3.67
CA PHE A 501 4.16 8.90 2.68
C PHE A 501 2.64 8.84 2.85
N VAL A 502 1.92 9.76 2.23
CA VAL A 502 0.46 9.89 2.41
C VAL A 502 -0.28 9.47 1.15
N THR A 503 -1.01 8.35 1.23
CA THR A 503 -2.06 7.98 0.27
C THR A 503 -3.32 7.57 1.01
N ALA A 504 -4.47 7.62 0.35
CA ALA A 504 -5.77 7.34 0.98
C ALA A 504 -5.79 5.99 1.73
N ARG A 505 -5.24 4.95 1.12
CA ARG A 505 -5.17 3.59 1.71
C ARG A 505 -4.47 3.56 3.07
N PHE A 506 -3.40 4.33 3.26
CA PHE A 506 -2.65 4.32 4.52
C PHE A 506 -3.34 5.11 5.63
N ARG A 507 -4.33 5.96 5.32
CA ARG A 507 -5.14 6.69 6.32
C ARG A 507 -6.24 5.82 6.93
N MET A 508 -6.66 4.74 6.27
CA MET A 508 -7.78 3.91 6.70
C MET A 508 -7.70 3.39 8.15
N PRO A 509 -6.52 3.02 8.70
CA PRO A 509 -6.42 2.62 10.10
C PRO A 509 -6.87 3.68 11.10
N VAL A 510 -6.77 4.98 10.78
CA VAL A 510 -7.10 6.06 11.73
C VAL A 510 -8.60 6.34 11.81
N VAL A 511 -9.34 5.97 10.75
CA VAL A 511 -10.75 6.32 10.55
C VAL A 511 -11.63 5.87 11.73
N PRO A 512 -11.54 4.64 12.27
CA PRO A 512 -12.37 4.21 13.40
C PRO A 512 -12.27 5.11 14.64
N TRP A 513 -11.05 5.55 14.98
CA TRP A 513 -10.81 6.46 16.12
C TRP A 513 -11.43 7.83 15.88
N MET A 514 -11.26 8.37 14.67
CA MET A 514 -11.80 9.68 14.31
C MET A 514 -13.33 9.67 14.26
N VAL A 515 -13.94 8.60 13.76
CA VAL A 515 -15.40 8.45 13.74
C VAL A 515 -15.96 8.41 15.16
N VAL A 516 -15.34 7.65 16.08
CA VAL A 516 -15.78 7.63 17.48
C VAL A 516 -15.66 9.00 18.13
N LEU A 517 -14.53 9.70 17.98
CA LEU A 517 -14.34 11.06 18.51
C LEU A 517 -15.36 12.04 17.92
N THR A 518 -15.59 11.98 16.62
CA THR A 518 -16.59 12.79 15.90
C THR A 518 -17.99 12.54 16.45
N ALA A 519 -18.38 11.27 16.57
CA ALA A 519 -19.70 10.91 17.05
C ALA A 519 -19.93 11.34 18.50
N GLY A 520 -18.92 11.20 19.36
CA GLY A 520 -18.99 11.70 20.73
C GLY A 520 -19.14 13.22 20.80
N GLY A 521 -18.35 13.95 20.00
CA GLY A 521 -18.44 15.42 19.92
C GLY A 521 -19.79 15.90 19.41
N LEU A 522 -20.30 15.31 18.33
CA LEU A 522 -21.60 15.65 17.75
C LEU A 522 -22.78 15.27 18.65
N ALA A 523 -22.71 14.13 19.35
CA ALA A 523 -23.75 13.72 20.30
C ALA A 523 -23.86 14.72 21.47
N GLU A 524 -22.74 15.14 22.03
CA GLU A 524 -22.71 16.13 23.11
C GLU A 524 -23.17 17.51 22.64
N PHE A 525 -22.72 17.93 21.45
CA PHE A 525 -23.21 19.15 20.82
C PHE A 525 -24.73 19.13 20.66
N TRP A 526 -25.30 18.03 20.17
CA TRP A 526 -26.74 17.86 20.04
C TRP A 526 -27.48 17.93 21.38
N GLY A 527 -26.88 17.41 22.45
CA GLY A 527 -27.39 17.56 23.80
C GLY A 527 -27.38 19.00 24.28
N ILE A 528 -26.32 19.76 24.00
CA ILE A 528 -26.22 21.20 24.31
C ILE A 528 -27.34 21.98 23.61
N VAL A 529 -27.58 21.71 22.32
CA VAL A 529 -28.66 22.34 21.53
C VAL A 529 -30.04 22.03 22.14
N ARG A 530 -30.27 20.78 22.55
CA ARG A 530 -31.52 20.35 23.20
C ARG A 530 -31.63 20.76 24.68
N GLY A 531 -30.61 21.43 25.22
CA GLY A 531 -30.55 21.84 26.61
C GLY A 531 -30.48 20.68 27.62
N ARG A 532 -30.09 19.48 27.17
CA ARG A 532 -29.94 18.27 28.01
C ARG A 532 -28.66 17.52 27.63
N SER A 533 -27.76 17.32 28.59
CA SER A 533 -26.58 16.48 28.38
C SER A 533 -27.01 15.04 28.05
N PRO A 534 -26.51 14.42 26.96
CA PRO A 534 -26.79 13.03 26.64
C PRO A 534 -26.18 12.05 27.66
N GLU A 535 -25.06 12.41 28.27
CA GLU A 535 -24.35 11.58 29.26
C GLU A 535 -25.01 11.60 30.64
N THR A 536 -25.49 12.76 31.09
CA THR A 536 -25.93 12.95 32.47
C THR A 536 -27.43 13.20 32.63
N GLY A 537 -28.14 13.46 31.51
CA GLY A 537 -29.53 13.89 31.54
C GLY A 537 -29.74 15.26 32.19
N ALA A 538 -28.67 15.90 32.65
CA ALA A 538 -28.72 17.19 33.32
C ALA A 538 -29.14 18.26 32.31
N THR A 539 -30.12 19.07 32.69
CA THR A 539 -30.41 20.31 31.98
C THR A 539 -29.23 21.25 32.15
N TYR A 540 -28.63 21.70 31.04
CA TYR A 540 -27.69 22.81 31.12
C TYR A 540 -28.43 24.01 31.75
N VAL A 541 -27.75 24.95 32.40
CA VAL A 541 -28.38 26.15 32.99
C VAL A 541 -28.71 27.16 31.87
N SER A 542 -29.86 27.83 31.97
CA SER A 542 -30.47 28.69 30.94
C SER A 542 -29.73 30.01 30.71
N GLY A 543 -29.45 30.36 29.45
CA GLY A 543 -28.94 31.67 29.05
C GLY A 543 -28.78 31.81 27.53
N ALA A 544 -28.78 33.06 27.04
CA ALA A 544 -28.58 33.48 25.64
C ALA A 544 -27.24 33.01 25.02
N THR A 545 -26.36 32.40 25.82
CA THR A 545 -25.07 31.82 25.44
C THR A 545 -25.20 30.50 24.66
N ARG A 546 -26.33 29.79 24.76
CA ARG A 546 -26.58 28.51 24.06
C ARG A 546 -26.68 28.64 22.53
N PRO A 547 -27.56 29.50 21.99
CA PRO A 547 -27.64 29.68 20.54
C PRO A 547 -26.33 30.25 20.01
N VAL A 548 -25.67 31.16 20.72
CA VAL A 548 -24.39 31.73 20.28
C VAL A 548 -23.30 30.66 20.18
N ALA A 549 -23.12 29.81 21.18
CA ALA A 549 -22.14 28.71 21.11
C ALA A 549 -22.49 27.68 20.02
N ALA A 550 -23.78 27.37 19.84
CA ALA A 550 -24.26 26.45 18.81
C ALA A 550 -24.05 27.01 17.39
N TRP A 551 -24.39 28.28 17.16
CA TRP A 551 -24.26 28.94 15.87
C TRP A 551 -22.81 29.28 15.52
N SER A 552 -21.97 29.65 16.51
CA SER A 552 -20.52 29.78 16.29
C SER A 552 -19.88 28.47 15.88
N PHE A 553 -20.32 27.34 16.46
CA PHE A 553 -19.85 26.02 16.04
C PHE A 553 -20.30 25.66 14.61
N VAL A 554 -21.59 25.88 14.28
CA VAL A 554 -22.10 25.66 12.92
C VAL A 554 -21.35 26.54 11.91
N ALA A 555 -21.09 27.81 12.25
CA ALA A 555 -20.32 28.72 11.41
C ALA A 555 -18.88 28.23 11.20
N ILE A 556 -18.19 27.77 12.26
CA ILE A 556 -16.83 27.20 12.14
C ILE A 556 -16.87 25.91 11.30
N ALA A 557 -17.86 25.04 11.48
CA ALA A 557 -18.03 23.82 10.71
C ALA A 557 -18.27 24.09 9.23
N VAL A 558 -19.08 25.11 8.90
CA VAL A 558 -19.34 25.56 7.53
C VAL A 558 -18.09 26.18 6.92
N VAL A 559 -17.42 27.09 7.62
CA VAL A 559 -16.18 27.74 7.16
C VAL A 559 -15.08 26.70 6.93
N PHE A 560 -14.92 25.74 7.83
CA PHE A 560 -13.93 24.67 7.66
C PHE A 560 -14.30 23.68 6.56
N GLY A 561 -15.59 23.37 6.40
CA GLY A 561 -16.12 22.60 5.28
C GLY A 561 -15.82 23.25 3.94
N LEU A 562 -16.00 24.58 3.86
CA LEU A 562 -15.61 25.38 2.70
C LEU A 562 -14.09 25.38 2.49
N ILE A 563 -13.28 25.65 3.52
CA ILE A 563 -11.80 25.60 3.42
C ILE A 563 -11.33 24.22 2.94
N SER A 564 -11.96 23.14 3.41
CA SER A 564 -11.61 21.77 3.02
C SER A 564 -12.07 21.41 1.61
N ALA A 565 -13.13 22.05 1.11
CA ALA A 565 -13.60 21.92 -0.27
C ALA A 565 -12.76 22.74 -1.26
N PHE A 566 -12.16 23.85 -0.82
CA PHE A 566 -11.39 24.79 -1.64
C PHE A 566 -9.87 24.78 -1.38
N ALA A 567 -9.36 23.91 -0.51
CA ALA A 567 -7.92 23.78 -0.26
C ALA A 567 -7.19 23.46 -1.58
N PRO A 568 -6.13 24.20 -1.95
CA PRO A 568 -5.53 24.11 -3.28
C PRO A 568 -4.80 22.76 -3.46
N THR A 569 -5.48 21.81 -4.10
CA THR A 569 -4.97 20.48 -4.45
C THR A 569 -4.25 20.44 -5.79
N GLY A 570 -4.26 21.55 -6.54
CA GLY A 570 -3.86 21.60 -7.96
C GLY A 570 -2.43 21.19 -8.31
N ILE A 571 -1.48 21.23 -7.36
CA ILE A 571 -0.06 20.89 -7.65
C ILE A 571 0.25 19.40 -7.45
N VAL A 572 -0.53 18.68 -6.62
CA VAL A 572 -0.36 17.23 -6.39
C VAL A 572 -1.37 16.43 -7.22
N ALA A 573 -2.51 17.02 -7.57
CA ALA A 573 -3.58 16.37 -8.34
C ALA A 573 -3.19 16.04 -9.78
N GLY A 574 -2.48 16.94 -10.49
CA GLY A 574 -2.12 16.69 -11.90
C GLY A 574 -1.25 15.43 -12.10
N VAL A 575 -0.20 15.27 -11.28
CA VAL A 575 0.76 14.18 -11.49
C VAL A 575 0.17 12.80 -11.12
N SER A 576 -0.70 12.73 -10.11
CA SER A 576 -1.32 11.46 -9.70
C SER A 576 -2.46 11.04 -10.63
N ASP A 577 -3.25 12.01 -11.09
CA ASP A 577 -4.43 11.75 -11.92
C ASP A 577 -4.02 11.45 -13.37
N GLY A 578 -3.00 12.13 -13.90
CA GLY A 578 -2.43 11.83 -15.22
C GLY A 578 -1.87 10.41 -15.29
N GLN A 579 -1.14 9.98 -14.25
CA GLN A 579 -0.65 8.59 -14.17
C GLN A 579 -1.76 7.56 -14.02
N TYR A 580 -2.84 7.90 -13.31
CA TYR A 580 -4.00 7.02 -13.18
C TYR A 580 -4.68 6.83 -14.53
N VAL A 581 -5.01 7.92 -15.22
CA VAL A 581 -5.65 7.89 -16.54
C VAL A 581 -4.77 7.19 -17.58
N PHE A 582 -3.45 7.41 -17.55
CA PHE A 582 -2.49 6.68 -18.39
C PHE A 582 -2.58 5.16 -18.20
N ARG A 583 -2.67 4.70 -16.95
CA ARG A 583 -2.78 3.25 -16.69
C ARG A 583 -4.09 2.69 -17.22
N GLN A 584 -5.17 3.44 -17.12
CA GLN A 584 -6.44 3.01 -17.70
C GLN A 584 -6.35 2.87 -19.21
N ALA A 585 -5.64 3.79 -19.88
CA ALA A 585 -5.37 3.67 -21.30
C ALA A 585 -4.55 2.41 -21.65
N VAL A 586 -3.54 2.06 -20.84
CA VAL A 586 -2.78 0.80 -21.01
C VAL A 586 -3.69 -0.42 -20.88
N ILE A 587 -4.62 -0.41 -19.93
CA ILE A 587 -5.54 -1.53 -19.74
C ILE A 587 -6.55 -1.61 -20.90
N ALA A 588 -7.09 -0.48 -21.36
CA ALA A 588 -7.95 -0.41 -22.53
C ALA A 588 -7.24 -0.99 -23.77
N GLU A 589 -5.97 -0.64 -23.97
CA GLU A 589 -5.13 -1.19 -25.05
C GLU A 589 -5.01 -2.72 -24.94
N LYS A 590 -4.71 -3.24 -23.75
CA LYS A 590 -4.64 -4.70 -23.52
C LYS A 590 -5.97 -5.41 -23.78
N SER A 591 -7.09 -4.74 -23.56
CA SER A 591 -8.43 -5.30 -23.81
C SER A 591 -8.88 -5.21 -25.27
N GLY A 592 -8.06 -4.61 -26.15
CA GLY A 592 -8.37 -4.42 -27.58
C GLY A 592 -9.13 -3.14 -27.90
N ASP A 593 -9.56 -2.36 -26.90
CA ASP A 593 -10.18 -1.04 -27.08
C ASP A 593 -9.12 0.02 -27.41
N THR A 594 -8.74 0.05 -28.68
CA THR A 594 -7.72 0.98 -29.19
C THR A 594 -8.20 2.43 -29.13
N ALA A 595 -9.51 2.69 -29.31
CA ALA A 595 -10.05 4.04 -29.27
C ALA A 595 -10.03 4.60 -27.85
N GLY A 596 -10.53 3.84 -26.87
CA GLY A 596 -10.48 4.20 -25.45
C GLY A 596 -9.05 4.34 -24.93
N ALA A 597 -8.11 3.52 -25.41
CA ALA A 597 -6.69 3.67 -25.09
C ALA A 597 -6.12 5.01 -25.56
N MET A 598 -6.36 5.40 -26.81
CA MET A 598 -5.87 6.68 -27.34
C MET A 598 -6.46 7.87 -26.59
N ASP A 599 -7.76 7.87 -26.33
CA ASP A 599 -8.43 8.95 -25.59
C ASP A 599 -7.91 9.03 -24.15
N GLY A 600 -7.71 7.89 -23.49
CA GLY A 600 -7.09 7.84 -22.19
C GLY A 600 -5.65 8.37 -22.20
N TYR A 601 -4.83 8.03 -23.20
CA TYR A 601 -3.47 8.59 -23.30
C TYR A 601 -3.47 10.10 -23.53
N ARG A 602 -4.38 10.63 -24.35
CA ARG A 602 -4.55 12.08 -24.54
C ARG A 602 -4.95 12.77 -23.24
N GLN A 603 -5.98 12.24 -22.57
CA GLN A 603 -6.45 12.79 -21.29
C GLN A 603 -5.33 12.73 -20.23
N ALA A 604 -4.52 11.67 -20.21
CA ALA A 604 -3.37 11.59 -19.33
C ALA A 604 -2.33 12.69 -19.60
N LEU A 605 -2.10 13.03 -20.88
CA LEU A 605 -1.20 14.11 -21.31
C LEU A 605 -1.76 15.51 -21.12
N GLU A 606 -3.08 15.68 -21.13
CA GLU A 606 -3.74 16.94 -20.75
C GLU A 606 -3.51 17.23 -19.26
N ILE A 607 -3.55 16.19 -18.43
CA ILE A 607 -3.37 16.30 -16.97
C ILE A 607 -1.87 16.39 -16.61
N ASP A 608 -1.03 15.54 -17.21
CA ASP A 608 0.42 15.53 -17.06
C ASP A 608 1.13 15.57 -18.43
N PRO A 609 1.43 16.77 -18.96
CA PRO A 609 2.08 16.95 -20.26
C PRO A 609 3.50 16.37 -20.36
N ASN A 610 4.10 15.99 -19.23
CA ASN A 610 5.46 15.46 -19.13
C ASN A 610 5.48 13.94 -18.89
N LEU A 611 4.34 13.27 -19.04
CA LEU A 611 4.26 11.82 -18.89
C LEU A 611 4.87 11.12 -20.11
N ALA A 612 6.17 10.82 -20.04
CA ALA A 612 6.95 10.22 -21.12
C ALA A 612 6.30 8.95 -21.71
N LYS A 613 5.81 8.05 -20.84
CA LYS A 613 5.19 6.78 -21.26
C LYS A 613 3.87 6.98 -22.02
N ALA A 614 3.07 7.97 -21.64
CA ALA A 614 1.83 8.28 -22.36
C ALA A 614 2.14 8.80 -23.77
N ASN A 615 3.18 9.62 -23.90
CA ASN A 615 3.70 10.03 -25.21
C ASN A 615 4.18 8.82 -26.02
N VAL A 616 4.99 7.93 -25.43
CA VAL A 616 5.49 6.73 -26.14
C VAL A 616 4.33 5.85 -26.62
N ASN A 617 3.40 5.49 -25.74
CA ASN A 617 2.30 4.58 -26.10
C ASN A 617 1.31 5.21 -27.09
N LEU A 618 0.98 6.49 -26.93
CA LEU A 618 0.14 7.20 -27.89
C LEU A 618 0.82 7.25 -29.27
N GLY A 619 2.13 7.52 -29.30
CA GLY A 619 2.93 7.49 -30.52
C GLY A 619 2.90 6.13 -31.21
N THR A 620 3.05 5.04 -30.45
CA THR A 620 2.93 3.66 -30.98
C THR A 620 1.56 3.37 -31.58
N LEU A 621 0.47 3.77 -30.90
CA LEU A 621 -0.89 3.57 -31.42
C LEU A 621 -1.14 4.41 -32.68
N LEU A 622 -0.63 5.63 -32.74
CA LEU A 622 -0.71 6.48 -33.93
C LEU A 622 0.07 5.88 -35.11
N ALA A 623 1.25 5.29 -34.85
CA ALA A 623 2.04 4.61 -35.87
C ALA A 623 1.29 3.41 -36.46
N ARG A 624 0.62 2.61 -35.61
CA ARG A 624 -0.24 1.50 -36.04
C ARG A 624 -1.44 1.96 -36.90
N GLN A 625 -1.91 3.19 -36.71
CA GLN A 625 -2.96 3.81 -37.54
C GLN A 625 -2.42 4.47 -38.82
N GLY A 626 -1.11 4.39 -39.09
CA GLY A 626 -0.47 5.05 -40.24
C GLY A 626 -0.29 6.57 -40.08
N LYS A 627 -0.57 7.15 -38.91
CA LYS A 627 -0.38 8.58 -38.61
C LYS A 627 1.07 8.85 -38.19
N LEU A 628 1.99 8.66 -39.13
CA LEU A 628 3.43 8.57 -38.84
C LEU A 628 4.04 9.87 -38.31
N ASP A 629 3.55 11.04 -38.75
CA ASP A 629 4.09 12.34 -38.29
C ASP A 629 3.67 12.67 -36.86
N ASP A 630 2.39 12.44 -36.52
CA ASP A 630 1.91 12.58 -35.14
C ASP A 630 2.61 11.56 -34.21
N ALA A 631 2.78 10.33 -34.69
CA ALA A 631 3.49 9.28 -33.97
C ALA A 631 4.92 9.70 -33.63
N ARG A 632 5.64 10.27 -34.60
CA ARG A 632 6.99 10.79 -34.40
C ARG A 632 7.03 11.87 -33.34
N ALA A 633 6.16 12.87 -33.43
CA ALA A 633 6.15 13.99 -32.49
C ALA A 633 6.00 13.52 -31.04
N HIS A 634 5.11 12.53 -30.82
CA HIS A 634 4.91 11.91 -29.52
C HIS A 634 6.10 11.02 -29.09
N LEU A 635 6.62 10.15 -29.96
CA LEU A 635 7.76 9.29 -29.62
C LEU A 635 9.02 10.10 -29.28
N GLU A 636 9.35 11.12 -30.07
CA GLU A 636 10.49 12.00 -29.78
C GLU A 636 10.30 12.79 -28.49
N ARG A 637 9.07 13.24 -28.19
CA ARG A 637 8.77 13.89 -26.91
C ARG A 637 8.94 12.91 -25.75
N GLY A 638 8.47 11.67 -25.91
CA GLY A 638 8.63 10.60 -24.93
C GLY A 638 10.10 10.33 -24.62
N VAL A 639 10.93 10.14 -25.64
CA VAL A 639 12.37 9.92 -25.52
C VAL A 639 13.10 11.14 -24.94
N ARG A 640 12.71 12.38 -25.29
CA ARG A 640 13.30 13.57 -24.66
C ARG A 640 12.98 13.67 -23.16
N LEU A 641 11.78 13.27 -22.76
CA LEU A 641 11.33 13.30 -21.36
C LEU A 641 11.95 12.16 -20.53
N ASP A 642 12.16 11.00 -21.14
CA ASP A 642 12.86 9.86 -20.55
C ASP A 642 13.89 9.28 -21.55
N PRO A 643 15.12 9.83 -21.58
CA PRO A 643 16.19 9.37 -22.47
C PRO A 643 16.69 7.96 -22.15
N THR A 644 16.27 7.38 -21.03
CA THR A 644 16.64 6.03 -20.61
C THR A 644 15.55 5.01 -20.93
N SER A 645 14.52 5.39 -21.70
CA SER A 645 13.46 4.49 -22.10
C SER A 645 13.89 3.63 -23.30
N GLY A 646 14.27 2.38 -23.04
CA GLY A 646 14.62 1.42 -24.10
C GLY A 646 13.45 1.18 -25.06
N ILE A 647 12.23 1.06 -24.53
CA ILE A 647 11.00 0.93 -25.34
C ILE A 647 10.74 2.19 -26.18
N GLY A 648 10.96 3.38 -25.64
CA GLY A 648 10.79 4.65 -26.37
C GLY A 648 11.70 4.72 -27.59
N HIS A 649 12.99 4.45 -27.37
CA HIS A 649 14.00 4.38 -28.44
C HIS A 649 13.69 3.26 -29.45
N GLN A 650 13.30 2.06 -29.00
CA GLN A 650 12.92 0.97 -29.91
C GLN A 650 11.75 1.36 -30.82
N ASN A 651 10.71 1.98 -30.27
CA ASN A 651 9.53 2.38 -31.05
C ASN A 651 9.86 3.51 -32.03
N LEU A 652 10.76 4.44 -31.66
CA LEU A 652 11.25 5.47 -32.58
C LEU A 652 12.10 4.86 -33.71
N GLY A 653 12.91 3.85 -33.39
CA GLY A 653 13.65 3.06 -34.38
C GLY A 653 12.74 2.35 -35.38
N GLN A 654 11.69 1.70 -34.88
CA GLN A 654 10.67 1.06 -35.73
C GLN A 654 9.93 2.08 -36.61
N LEU A 655 9.60 3.25 -36.08
CA LEU A 655 9.00 4.31 -36.89
C LEU A 655 9.98 4.83 -37.97
N ASN A 656 11.27 4.93 -37.65
CA ASN A 656 12.31 5.29 -38.61
C ASN A 656 12.42 4.26 -39.75
N GLU A 657 12.35 2.95 -39.45
CA GLU A 657 12.29 1.90 -40.47
C GLU A 657 11.06 2.06 -41.37
N VAL A 658 9.88 2.28 -40.78
CA VAL A 658 8.63 2.47 -41.53
C VAL A 658 8.72 3.71 -42.42
N GLN A 659 9.49 4.72 -42.06
CA GLN A 659 9.69 5.90 -42.90
C GLN A 659 10.94 5.80 -43.80
N GLY A 660 11.61 4.63 -43.85
CA GLY A 660 12.77 4.37 -44.72
C GLY A 660 14.09 4.99 -44.25
N ARG A 661 14.15 5.53 -43.03
CA ARG A 661 15.35 6.13 -42.45
C ARG A 661 16.13 5.09 -41.65
N PHE A 662 16.78 4.19 -42.38
CA PHE A 662 17.41 3.01 -41.78
C PHE A 662 18.60 3.34 -40.88
N ASP A 663 19.44 4.32 -41.23
CA ASP A 663 20.57 4.72 -40.37
C ASP A 663 20.09 5.32 -39.03
N ASP A 664 19.04 6.16 -39.07
CA ASP A 664 18.42 6.69 -37.85
C ASP A 664 17.83 5.56 -37.00
N ALA A 665 17.19 4.58 -37.62
CA ALA A 665 16.65 3.41 -36.93
C ALA A 665 17.75 2.60 -36.21
N VAL A 666 18.89 2.36 -36.86
CA VAL A 666 20.04 1.68 -36.23
C VAL A 666 20.54 2.44 -35.01
N ARG A 667 20.65 3.77 -35.08
CA ARG A 667 21.06 4.58 -33.91
C ARG A 667 20.07 4.49 -32.76
N GLU A 668 18.78 4.56 -33.05
CA GLU A 668 17.74 4.46 -32.02
C GLU A 668 17.71 3.07 -31.38
N TYR A 669 17.91 1.99 -32.14
CA TYR A 669 18.04 0.66 -31.52
C TYR A 669 19.31 0.51 -30.69
N ALA A 670 20.43 1.10 -31.10
CA ALA A 670 21.64 1.12 -30.29
C ALA A 670 21.40 1.83 -28.94
N ALA A 671 20.72 2.98 -28.97
CA ALA A 671 20.30 3.69 -27.77
C ALA A 671 19.33 2.86 -26.91
N ALA A 672 18.39 2.14 -27.53
CA ALA A 672 17.48 1.23 -26.82
C ALA A 672 18.23 0.10 -26.09
N ILE A 673 19.26 -0.46 -26.73
CA ILE A 673 20.09 -1.54 -26.18
C ILE A 673 21.00 -1.02 -25.05
N GLU A 674 21.52 0.20 -25.17
CA GLU A 674 22.31 0.85 -24.13
C GLU A 674 21.45 1.16 -22.90
N ALA A 675 20.25 1.70 -23.11
CA ALA A 675 19.31 2.04 -22.06
C ALA A 675 18.76 0.80 -21.33
N GLU A 676 18.39 -0.24 -22.08
CA GLU A 676 17.88 -1.51 -21.55
C GLU A 676 18.62 -2.71 -22.18
N PRO A 677 19.78 -3.13 -21.62
CA PRO A 677 20.59 -4.22 -22.18
C PRO A 677 19.86 -5.57 -22.29
N ASP A 678 18.84 -5.78 -21.45
CA ASP A 678 17.98 -6.97 -21.40
C ASP A 678 16.76 -6.89 -22.35
N LEU A 679 16.57 -5.78 -23.06
CA LEU A 679 15.50 -5.60 -24.04
C LEU A 679 15.85 -6.37 -25.33
N VAL A 680 15.65 -7.69 -25.28
CA VAL A 680 15.98 -8.61 -26.39
C VAL A 680 15.33 -8.19 -27.70
N SER A 681 14.10 -7.65 -27.66
CA SER A 681 13.37 -7.19 -28.84
C SER A 681 14.07 -6.04 -29.59
N ALA A 682 14.80 -5.16 -28.89
CA ALA A 682 15.56 -4.10 -29.52
C ALA A 682 16.79 -4.67 -30.26
N ARG A 683 17.47 -5.66 -29.65
CA ARG A 683 18.57 -6.39 -30.31
C ARG A 683 18.11 -7.17 -31.52
N GLU A 684 16.96 -7.82 -31.44
CA GLU A 684 16.35 -8.53 -32.58
C GLU A 684 16.05 -7.57 -33.74
N SER A 685 15.42 -6.43 -33.43
CA SER A 685 15.07 -5.42 -34.44
C SER A 685 16.33 -4.83 -35.10
N ALA A 686 17.36 -4.50 -34.30
CA ALA A 686 18.65 -4.05 -34.81
C ALA A 686 19.32 -5.10 -35.71
N ALA A 687 19.39 -6.36 -35.24
CA ALA A 687 20.02 -7.44 -35.98
C ALA A 687 19.34 -7.68 -37.33
N TYR A 688 18.02 -7.67 -37.35
CA TYR A 688 17.23 -7.79 -38.57
C TYR A 688 17.50 -6.63 -39.53
N LEU A 689 17.41 -5.39 -39.07
CA LEU A 689 17.64 -4.21 -39.90
C LEU A 689 19.06 -4.21 -40.49
N LEU A 690 20.08 -4.43 -39.67
CA LEU A 690 21.47 -4.55 -40.11
C LEU A 690 21.64 -5.65 -41.17
N HIS A 691 20.95 -6.78 -41.01
CA HIS A 691 20.96 -7.86 -41.98
C HIS A 691 20.36 -7.42 -43.32
N THR A 692 19.19 -6.76 -43.29
CA THR A 692 18.53 -6.25 -44.50
C THR A 692 19.32 -5.14 -45.21
N MET A 693 20.11 -4.37 -44.46
CA MET A 693 21.03 -3.37 -45.01
C MET A 693 22.33 -3.97 -45.57
N GLY A 694 22.54 -5.29 -45.46
CA GLY A 694 23.77 -5.96 -45.87
C GLY A 694 24.94 -5.82 -44.89
N ARG A 695 24.72 -5.23 -43.71
CA ARG A 695 25.71 -5.09 -42.61
C ARG A 695 25.76 -6.38 -41.78
N ILE A 696 26.11 -7.47 -42.45
CA ILE A 696 25.98 -8.85 -41.91
C ILE A 696 26.86 -9.07 -40.68
N ASP A 697 28.07 -8.51 -40.64
CA ASP A 697 28.99 -8.70 -39.51
C ASP A 697 28.48 -8.06 -38.22
N GLU A 698 27.87 -6.88 -38.32
CA GLU A 698 27.26 -6.18 -37.18
C GLU A 698 25.98 -6.89 -36.71
N SER A 699 25.17 -7.35 -37.65
CA SER A 699 24.00 -8.19 -37.36
C SER A 699 24.41 -9.44 -36.60
N ARG A 700 25.46 -10.14 -37.05
CA ARG A 700 26.00 -11.35 -36.42
C ARG A 700 26.41 -11.12 -34.97
N LEU A 701 27.03 -9.98 -34.66
CA LEU A 701 27.43 -9.62 -33.30
C LEU A 701 26.20 -9.52 -32.38
N GLN A 702 25.14 -8.85 -32.83
CA GLN A 702 23.90 -8.72 -32.06
C GLN A 702 23.20 -10.07 -31.85
N LEU A 703 23.19 -10.93 -32.86
CA LEU A 703 22.60 -12.27 -32.79
C LEU A 703 23.36 -13.18 -31.80
N GLN A 704 24.70 -13.10 -31.76
CA GLN A 704 25.51 -13.86 -30.81
C GLN A 704 25.20 -13.49 -29.36
N GLU A 705 25.05 -12.19 -29.08
CA GLU A 705 24.65 -11.69 -27.76
C GLU A 705 23.27 -12.23 -27.33
N ILE A 706 22.29 -12.30 -28.25
CA ILE A 706 20.98 -12.89 -27.98
C ILE A 706 21.12 -14.38 -27.63
N LEU A 707 21.85 -15.14 -28.43
CA LEU A 707 22.03 -16.59 -28.25
C LEU A 707 22.76 -16.96 -26.95
N GLN A 708 23.61 -16.06 -26.42
CA GLN A 708 24.28 -16.26 -25.13
C GLN A 708 23.39 -15.99 -23.92
N LYS A 709 22.47 -15.01 -24.03
CA LYS A 709 21.69 -14.52 -22.89
C LYS A 709 20.33 -15.18 -22.73
N VAL A 710 19.73 -15.66 -23.81
CA VAL A 710 18.35 -16.14 -23.80
C VAL A 710 18.31 -17.66 -23.57
N ARG A 711 17.27 -18.13 -22.86
CA ARG A 711 17.01 -19.56 -22.66
C ARG A 711 16.90 -20.30 -24.00
N LYS A 712 17.57 -21.45 -24.11
CA LYS A 712 17.42 -22.38 -25.24
C LYS A 712 15.95 -22.77 -25.47
N GLY A 713 15.56 -22.89 -26.74
CA GLY A 713 14.22 -23.17 -27.22
C GLY A 713 13.22 -22.01 -27.10
N SER A 714 13.67 -20.80 -26.77
CA SER A 714 12.77 -19.64 -26.67
C SER A 714 12.54 -18.98 -28.04
N PRO A 715 11.40 -18.29 -28.25
CA PRO A 715 11.15 -17.60 -29.51
C PRO A 715 12.29 -16.66 -29.95
N PRO A 716 12.94 -15.88 -29.04
CA PRO A 716 14.06 -15.05 -29.45
C PRO A 716 15.32 -15.82 -29.84
N GLU A 717 15.63 -16.94 -29.17
CA GLU A 717 16.76 -17.79 -29.55
C GLU A 717 16.52 -18.43 -30.93
N LEU A 718 15.30 -18.91 -31.20
CA LEU A 718 14.94 -19.50 -32.50
C LEU A 718 15.00 -18.45 -33.62
N ARG A 719 14.45 -17.24 -33.40
CA ARG A 719 14.52 -16.15 -34.37
C ARG A 719 15.96 -15.70 -34.63
N ALA A 720 16.75 -15.56 -33.57
CA ALA A 720 18.15 -15.18 -33.71
C ALA A 720 18.96 -16.27 -34.43
N GLY A 721 18.75 -17.54 -34.11
CA GLY A 721 19.37 -18.68 -34.80
C GLY A 721 18.99 -18.76 -36.27
N THR A 722 17.74 -18.45 -36.61
CA THR A 722 17.24 -18.40 -38.00
C THR A 722 17.96 -17.30 -38.79
N LEU A 723 17.96 -16.05 -38.28
CA LEU A 723 18.68 -14.93 -38.91
C LEU A 723 20.18 -15.19 -39.03
N PHE A 724 20.77 -15.85 -38.03
CA PHE A 724 22.18 -16.24 -38.02
C PHE A 724 22.49 -17.26 -39.12
N SER A 725 21.60 -18.24 -39.33
CA SER A 725 21.74 -19.25 -40.39
C SER A 725 21.55 -18.66 -41.81
N LEU A 726 20.63 -17.71 -41.99
CA LEU A 726 20.39 -17.02 -43.26
C LEU A 726 21.60 -16.17 -43.70
N GLY A 727 22.34 -15.59 -42.75
CA GLY A 727 23.54 -14.79 -43.02
C GLY A 727 24.74 -15.58 -43.53
N ALA A 728 24.76 -16.90 -43.31
CA ALA A 728 25.81 -17.77 -43.83
C ALA A 728 25.61 -18.12 -45.32
N GLU A 729 24.36 -18.12 -45.82
CA GLU A 729 24.03 -18.59 -47.17
C GLU A 729 23.68 -17.46 -48.18
N ARG A 730 23.26 -16.26 -47.76
CA ARG A 730 22.75 -15.21 -48.68
C ARG A 730 23.64 -13.96 -48.82
N ARG A 731 24.91 -14.11 -49.19
CA ARG A 731 25.80 -12.97 -49.55
C ARG A 731 25.40 -12.24 -50.86
N SER A 732 24.48 -12.76 -51.67
CA SER A 732 24.29 -12.30 -53.07
C SER A 732 22.88 -11.84 -53.48
N ALA A 733 21.84 -11.95 -52.65
CA ALA A 733 20.44 -11.77 -53.10
C ALA A 733 19.66 -10.59 -52.49
N VAL A 734 20.23 -9.87 -51.51
CA VAL A 734 19.50 -8.87 -50.71
C VAL A 734 19.11 -7.58 -51.47
N PRO A 735 19.89 -7.04 -52.43
CA PRO A 735 19.54 -5.76 -53.07
C PRO A 735 18.22 -5.77 -53.87
N GLN A 736 17.69 -6.94 -54.22
CA GLN A 736 16.54 -7.07 -55.13
C GLN A 736 15.21 -7.16 -54.37
N LEU A 737 15.18 -7.80 -53.20
CA LEU A 737 13.98 -7.88 -52.34
C LEU A 737 13.60 -6.54 -51.71
N VAL A 738 14.57 -5.65 -51.48
CA VAL A 738 14.34 -4.28 -50.97
C VAL A 738 13.62 -3.39 -52.01
N LYS A 739 13.74 -3.70 -53.32
CA LYS A 739 13.10 -2.92 -54.40
C LYS A 739 11.63 -3.26 -54.62
N GLU A 740 11.16 -4.43 -54.20
CA GLU A 740 9.81 -4.91 -54.53
C GLU A 740 8.73 -4.50 -53.50
N GLY A 741 9.06 -3.62 -52.54
CA GLY A 741 8.05 -2.97 -51.69
C GLY A 741 7.33 -3.90 -50.70
N ALA A 742 7.72 -5.17 -50.60
CA ALA A 742 7.18 -6.08 -49.60
C ALA A 742 7.69 -5.71 -48.21
N ARG A 743 6.89 -4.96 -47.46
CA ARG A 743 7.01 -4.91 -46.00
C ARG A 743 6.04 -5.92 -45.40
N PRO A 744 6.49 -6.82 -44.51
CA PRO A 744 5.57 -7.64 -43.74
C PRO A 744 4.93 -6.77 -42.66
N ASP A 745 3.61 -6.72 -42.64
CA ASP A 745 2.88 -6.49 -41.40
C ASP A 745 3.38 -7.54 -40.38
N TRP A 746 3.70 -7.08 -39.17
CA TRP A 746 4.48 -7.86 -38.22
C TRP A 746 3.86 -9.23 -37.95
N TRP A 747 4.73 -10.21 -37.65
CA TRP A 747 4.47 -11.63 -37.37
C TRP A 747 3.74 -12.36 -38.51
N ALA A 748 4.49 -12.68 -39.57
CA ALA A 748 4.11 -13.88 -40.30
C ALA A 748 3.96 -15.03 -39.31
N SER A 749 2.81 -15.71 -39.40
CA SER A 749 2.35 -16.74 -38.46
C SER A 749 3.48 -17.59 -37.87
N SER A 750 3.29 -18.13 -36.66
CA SER A 750 4.22 -19.14 -36.10
C SER A 750 4.63 -20.20 -37.13
N ASP A 751 3.72 -20.50 -38.06
CA ASP A 751 3.92 -21.41 -39.18
C ASP A 751 4.89 -20.87 -40.25
N LEU A 752 4.93 -19.57 -40.62
CA LEU A 752 5.94 -19.07 -41.58
C LEU A 752 7.34 -19.17 -40.99
N LEU A 753 7.50 -18.72 -39.74
CA LEU A 753 8.79 -18.77 -39.07
C LEU A 753 9.27 -20.22 -38.89
N GLN A 754 8.34 -21.12 -38.57
CA GLN A 754 8.65 -22.55 -38.48
C GLN A 754 8.99 -23.13 -39.87
N ALA A 755 8.41 -22.62 -40.95
CA ALA A 755 8.74 -23.04 -42.32
C ALA A 755 10.18 -22.64 -42.68
N ASP A 756 10.57 -21.40 -42.36
CA ASP A 756 11.93 -20.90 -42.56
C ASP A 756 12.97 -21.70 -41.75
N VAL A 757 12.63 -22.06 -40.50
CA VAL A 757 13.48 -22.91 -39.64
C VAL A 757 13.66 -24.30 -40.24
N LEU A 758 12.58 -24.94 -40.70
CA LEU A 758 12.64 -26.26 -41.33
C LEU A 758 13.47 -26.21 -42.61
N LEU A 759 13.36 -25.14 -43.38
CA LEU A 759 14.12 -24.95 -44.60
C LEU A 759 15.62 -24.82 -44.30
N ALA A 760 15.99 -24.01 -43.30
CA ALA A 760 17.36 -23.85 -42.83
C ALA A 760 17.95 -25.15 -42.25
N GLN A 761 17.13 -26.01 -41.64
CA GLN A 761 17.51 -27.34 -41.17
C GLN A 761 17.61 -28.40 -42.29
N ARG A 762 17.45 -27.99 -43.56
CA ARG A 762 17.37 -28.87 -44.74
C ARG A 762 16.24 -29.89 -44.68
N GLN A 763 15.21 -29.62 -43.88
CA GLN A 763 13.96 -30.38 -43.87
C GLN A 763 13.03 -29.83 -44.95
N ILE A 764 13.49 -29.90 -46.20
CA ILE A 764 12.91 -29.16 -47.33
C ILE A 764 11.43 -29.45 -47.53
N GLN A 765 11.00 -30.71 -47.34
CA GLN A 765 9.62 -31.10 -47.56
C GLN A 765 8.67 -30.62 -46.47
N ALA A 766 9.09 -30.72 -45.21
CA ALA A 766 8.33 -30.18 -44.09
C ALA A 766 8.21 -28.65 -44.16
N ALA A 767 9.27 -27.97 -44.62
CA ALA A 767 9.25 -26.54 -44.88
C ALA A 767 8.26 -26.18 -45.99
N ALA A 768 8.29 -26.89 -47.12
CA ALA A 768 7.37 -26.66 -48.24
C ALA A 768 5.90 -26.86 -47.84
N ASP A 769 5.58 -27.90 -47.07
CA ASP A 769 4.22 -28.14 -46.61
C ASP A 769 3.71 -27.03 -45.69
N LEU A 770 4.60 -26.49 -44.86
CA LEU A 770 4.29 -25.37 -43.98
C LEU A 770 4.15 -24.05 -44.75
N TYR A 771 5.02 -23.78 -45.74
CA TYR A 771 4.85 -22.63 -46.64
C TYR A 771 3.52 -22.69 -47.39
N ARG A 772 3.10 -23.87 -47.87
CA ARG A 772 1.80 -24.06 -48.53
C ARG A 772 0.64 -23.76 -47.60
N LYS A 773 0.75 -24.15 -46.33
CA LYS A 773 -0.24 -23.84 -45.29
C LYS A 773 -0.34 -22.32 -45.06
N VAL A 774 0.79 -21.63 -45.09
CA VAL A 774 0.89 -20.19 -44.86
C VAL A 774 0.37 -19.36 -46.04
N LEU A 775 0.26 -19.93 -47.25
CA LEU A 775 -0.38 -19.26 -48.40
C LEU A 775 -1.84 -18.84 -48.15
N ALA A 776 -2.51 -19.44 -47.17
CA ALA A 776 -3.86 -19.05 -46.77
C ALA A 776 -3.92 -17.67 -46.10
N ASP A 777 -2.79 -17.15 -45.60
CA ASP A 777 -2.69 -15.82 -45.03
C ASP A 777 -2.23 -14.82 -46.11
N PRO A 778 -3.14 -13.93 -46.58
CA PRO A 778 -2.86 -13.02 -47.69
C PRO A 778 -1.75 -12.00 -47.38
N THR A 779 -1.42 -11.78 -46.10
CA THR A 779 -0.35 -10.84 -45.69
C THR A 779 1.05 -11.37 -45.98
N VAL A 780 1.21 -12.69 -46.03
CA VAL A 780 2.51 -13.38 -46.13
C VAL A 780 2.60 -14.36 -47.30
N ALA A 781 1.47 -14.61 -47.97
CA ALA A 781 1.38 -15.44 -49.15
C ALA A 781 2.40 -15.09 -50.26
N PRO A 782 2.70 -13.82 -50.59
CA PRO A 782 3.66 -13.50 -51.66
C PRO A 782 5.08 -14.02 -51.36
N TYR A 783 5.51 -13.96 -50.10
CA TYR A 783 6.81 -14.44 -49.67
C TYR A 783 6.88 -15.98 -49.69
N ALA A 784 5.89 -16.63 -49.08
CA ALA A 784 5.80 -18.09 -49.07
C ALA A 784 5.73 -18.68 -50.49
N GLN A 785 5.00 -18.01 -51.40
CA GLN A 785 4.88 -18.40 -52.79
C GLN A 785 6.21 -18.28 -53.55
N ALA A 786 6.97 -17.21 -53.33
CA ALA A 786 8.27 -17.01 -53.98
C ALA A 786 9.28 -18.10 -53.57
N ILE A 787 9.31 -18.47 -52.28
CA ILE A 787 10.18 -19.54 -51.78
C ILE A 787 9.74 -20.90 -52.33
N LEU A 788 8.45 -21.23 -52.30
CA LEU A 788 7.93 -22.47 -52.89
C LEU A 788 8.30 -22.61 -54.36
N THR A 789 8.15 -21.54 -55.13
CA THR A 789 8.48 -21.52 -56.57
C THR A 789 9.97 -21.82 -56.80
N GLN A 790 10.86 -21.30 -55.95
CA GLN A 790 12.29 -21.59 -56.02
C GLN A 790 12.61 -23.05 -55.64
N LEU A 791 11.94 -23.59 -54.62
CA LEU A 791 12.12 -24.98 -54.19
C LEU A 791 11.62 -25.96 -55.26
N GLU A 792 10.50 -25.66 -55.90
CA GLU A 792 9.94 -26.45 -57.02
C GLU A 792 10.85 -26.36 -58.25
N ALA A 793 11.35 -25.16 -58.59
CA ALA A 793 12.30 -24.97 -59.70
C ALA A 793 13.64 -25.70 -59.50
N SER A 794 14.04 -25.91 -58.24
CA SER A 794 15.25 -26.68 -57.91
C SER A 794 15.08 -28.20 -58.06
N GLY A 795 13.84 -28.70 -58.26
CA GLY A 795 13.52 -30.12 -58.39
C GLY A 795 13.58 -30.90 -57.08
N VAL A 796 13.82 -30.23 -55.95
CA VAL A 796 13.93 -30.84 -54.62
C VAL A 796 12.56 -31.05 -53.97
N VAL A 797 11.54 -30.31 -54.41
CA VAL A 797 10.15 -30.39 -54.00
C VAL A 797 9.28 -30.53 -55.25
N LYS A 798 8.27 -31.41 -55.21
CA LYS A 798 7.26 -31.53 -56.27
C LYS A 798 6.08 -30.62 -56.05
#